data_AF-A0A8T4T0V6-F1
#
_entry.id   AF-A0A8T4T0V6-F1
#
_cell.length_a   1.000
_cell.length_b   1.000
_cell.length_c   1.000
_cell.angle_alpha   90.00
_cell.angle_beta   90.00
_cell.angle_gamma   90.00
#
_symmetry.space_group_name_H-M   'P 1'
#
loop_
_entity.id
_entity.type
_entity.pdbx_description
1 polymer ?
#
loop_
_entity_poly.entity_id
_entity_poly.type
_entity_poly.pdbx_seq_one_letter_code
_entity_poly.pdbx_strand_id
1 'polypeptide(L)'
;MKWAALFQIFLILGSVFSVSLLVTPLPVVAEEQQVCCSETVDNNHCQYVPQSQCKPGALQASTSCSQTSFCKLGCGFDQDSGRCFKNTPKFTCQSNGECTWTESASCDIPQCQQGCCVLSNECSFVTQLQCKRITSQFKDVNMTFDESITDEFACINQCRSFERGACVTSEGSCTFTTRAECGVQATLEVNQTGPLVGFHPNRLCSNPQLGTECAAQQYTGCLPNADGVYWFDSCGNPENIYSADKRASYNNGFVLPKEQSCNSQNNNVNNPGCGNCDFTKGTLCGVAPNTVNPTFGDYACLDLSCKDITQSPTSPASQTGEKKLGESWCSYDGAPGFGRDLVGSRHYRQLCINGQELTEPCKDFREEICVQGVQGQPPLGTQQSFQLAQGNYIEAICRSNRHDSCPEITNQYDCENIQARDCYWIGKRVDPPQASEQQQRENKEGKCAPLVSPGTAFWPGESTTKVSGLDPKATCDAGNTECNVVWQKAGLGGNLLEGSTWSGDGGGWKCVANCECLNKEYLQATNNYCKSLGDCGAWYNINGKFTTGGFIETNTKVDLLSSDVERYDSLVSPAGGKSDYDNKFGAFFKQAAPGLIVIGLTAVGTAIAFAGYGTMALGSAISQGLLAGTTGVFGLEATFTDTTLGHLAGRSFTAPLTTGSQISAGSQVTLAPGVYDHLPSNVLNSLPKEFVAANDVVTIPSGQPTSFILPDGANMAVENGITAVPETGFFGQALQFVNILAWVYMIYSLLDVMLADTKTETITISCQPWVAPSGGSDCEKCTAEGKECSEYRCRSLGQTCKLLNAGTKQEACVNAHPNDATSPIISADSSALARGYTLTEAAGQGFTLNQKIEPFTAVSLGIKTDEFSQCKFSTELSKTYDQMTSFFGEGVFAQEHKTTFALSSLMAKDEALRLTNGGKYTVYLRCQDGNGNKNNKAYYINFAIKPGPDITAPVIEATSIANGAYVPTGINVTALTLYTNEPSTCKWDDIDTEFEQMHNSFACTTSQQPTSSIYYGLYDCTTLLDNIQAGRANNYYMRCKDQVGNVNSDSYPFRLIGTVPLEITSVTPPQGTRFFVANPLVKVVTSKGAQGGVAVCGYNFNDPTPVNALEFSKTNSTTHEQQFEALVPGDYTTYISCFDVAGNLAQTNTTFNVNIDTLGPHLSQIYTEGTLLYIITHEDSTCEYSSTGAFAFGRGVRMTGENTKEHTTTLDNNVYYLTCRDAFQNDASYRVFV
;
A
#
# COMPACT_ATOMS: atom_id res chain seq x y z
N MET A 1 -10.60 42.01 70.99
CA MET A 1 -10.71 41.45 72.36
C MET A 1 -9.83 40.21 72.42
N LYS A 2 -9.07 40.06 73.52
CA LYS A 2 -8.60 38.82 74.21
C LYS A 2 -8.73 37.51 73.38
N TRP A 3 -7.68 36.73 73.12
CA TRP A 3 -6.41 36.44 73.82
C TRP A 3 -5.21 36.58 72.85
N ALA A 4 -3.97 36.99 73.15
CA ALA A 4 -3.21 37.27 74.39
C ALA A 4 -3.05 36.08 75.36
N ALA A 5 -1.87 35.51 75.61
CA ALA A 5 -0.54 35.79 75.05
C ALA A 5 0.38 34.56 75.19
N LEU A 6 0.98 34.09 74.09
CA LEU A 6 2.05 33.05 74.09
C LEU A 6 2.85 32.96 72.77
N PHE A 7 2.42 33.63 71.70
CA PHE A 7 3.04 33.57 70.36
C PHE A 7 4.00 34.75 70.05
N GLN A 8 4.40 35.52 71.06
CA GLN A 8 5.35 36.65 70.96
C GLN A 8 6.67 36.41 71.73
N ILE A 9 7.03 35.14 71.95
CA ILE A 9 8.40 34.74 72.32
C ILE A 9 9.28 34.59 71.06
N PHE A 10 8.68 34.59 69.86
CA PHE A 10 9.35 34.18 68.62
C PHE A 10 9.79 35.32 67.67
N LEU A 11 9.57 36.59 68.03
CA LEU A 11 10.03 37.71 67.20
C LEU A 11 10.60 38.87 68.04
N ILE A 12 11.93 38.99 67.96
CA ILE A 12 12.68 40.25 68.03
C ILE A 12 12.76 40.85 69.46
N LEU A 13 13.72 41.77 69.67
CA LEU A 13 14.05 42.47 70.93
C LEU A 13 14.74 41.59 71.99
N GLY A 14 16.07 41.55 72.08
CA GLY A 14 17.10 42.25 71.31
C GLY A 14 18.46 41.60 71.59
N SER A 15 19.36 41.45 70.63
CA SER A 15 20.18 42.53 70.08
C SER A 15 20.90 43.36 71.16
N VAL A 16 22.22 43.16 71.27
CA VAL A 16 23.22 44.19 71.67
C VAL A 16 23.25 44.49 73.19
N PHE A 17 24.36 44.49 73.96
CA PHE A 17 25.80 44.75 73.74
C PHE A 17 26.58 44.12 74.95
N SER A 18 27.82 43.59 74.90
CA SER A 18 29.08 44.37 74.93
C SER A 18 30.35 43.50 75.12
N VAL A 19 31.50 44.12 74.78
CA VAL A 19 32.92 43.87 75.22
C VAL A 19 33.72 42.78 74.48
N SER A 20 34.73 43.27 73.74
CA SER A 20 35.89 42.53 73.22
C SER A 20 37.09 42.69 74.15
N LEU A 21 38.03 41.71 74.22
CA LEU A 21 39.50 41.93 74.37
C LEU A 21 40.32 40.61 74.45
N LEU A 22 41.51 40.63 73.82
CA LEU A 22 42.76 39.88 74.12
C LEU A 22 43.03 38.42 73.63
N VAL A 23 43.62 38.30 72.43
CA VAL A 23 45.08 38.05 72.15
C VAL A 23 45.78 36.69 72.48
N THR A 24 46.60 36.23 71.49
CA THR A 24 47.74 35.24 71.47
C THR A 24 47.49 33.72 71.55
N PRO A 25 48.42 32.85 71.04
CA PRO A 25 49.37 33.01 69.91
C PRO A 25 49.44 31.81 68.92
N LEU A 26 50.24 31.95 67.84
CA LEU A 26 50.55 30.94 66.81
C LEU A 26 51.47 29.78 67.29
N PRO A 27 51.40 28.62 66.63
CA PRO A 27 52.57 27.77 66.34
C PRO A 27 52.91 27.70 64.84
N VAL A 28 54.18 27.40 64.56
CA VAL A 28 54.77 27.31 63.20
C VAL A 28 54.57 25.91 62.61
N VAL A 29 54.32 25.81 61.29
CA VAL A 29 54.31 24.56 60.52
C VAL A 29 55.23 24.71 59.30
N ALA A 30 55.91 23.62 58.92
CA ALA A 30 56.88 23.61 57.81
C ALA A 30 56.24 23.85 56.44
N GLU A 31 57.00 24.45 55.52
CA GLU A 31 56.57 24.70 54.14
C GLU A 31 56.55 23.38 53.34
N GLU A 32 55.37 23.03 52.82
CA GLU A 32 55.14 21.76 52.13
C GLU A 32 55.50 21.86 50.63
N GLN A 33 56.10 20.81 50.08
CA GLN A 33 56.52 20.78 48.68
C GLN A 33 55.31 20.90 47.73
N GLN A 34 55.32 21.92 46.88
CA GLN A 34 54.30 22.08 45.84
C GLN A 34 54.59 21.22 44.62
N VAL A 35 53.52 20.69 44.03
CA VAL A 35 53.51 19.84 42.84
C VAL A 35 52.39 20.31 41.91
N CYS A 36 52.55 20.13 40.60
CA CYS A 36 51.39 20.14 39.72
C CYS A 36 50.60 18.86 39.96
N CYS A 37 49.33 18.99 40.31
CA CYS A 37 48.40 17.90 40.48
C CYS A 37 47.34 17.92 39.37
N SER A 38 47.04 16.76 38.78
CA SER A 38 46.00 16.65 37.74
C SER A 38 44.60 16.89 38.29
N GLU A 39 44.33 16.48 39.52
CA GLU A 39 43.05 16.65 40.23
C GLU A 39 43.28 16.79 41.74
N THR A 40 42.89 17.93 42.32
CA THR A 40 43.00 18.16 43.77
C THR A 40 41.89 17.45 44.55
N VAL A 41 42.02 17.37 45.88
CA VAL A 41 40.98 16.84 46.78
C VAL A 41 39.65 17.60 46.68
N ASP A 42 39.69 18.87 46.25
CA ASP A 42 38.51 19.72 46.00
C ASP A 42 37.95 19.56 44.57
N ASN A 43 38.38 18.53 43.83
CA ASN A 43 38.08 18.27 42.40
C ASN A 43 38.46 19.43 41.46
N ASN A 44 39.46 20.25 41.79
CA ASN A 44 40.00 21.23 40.86
C ASN A 44 41.08 20.57 39.97
N HIS A 45 41.02 20.80 38.66
CA HIS A 45 41.94 20.14 37.72
C HIS A 45 43.17 21.00 37.43
N CYS A 46 44.33 20.35 37.27
CA CYS A 46 45.58 20.97 36.81
C CYS A 46 46.05 22.19 37.61
N GLN A 47 46.07 22.07 38.94
CA GLN A 47 46.55 23.12 39.85
C GLN A 47 47.93 22.81 40.43
N TYR A 48 48.70 23.87 40.70
CA TYR A 48 49.99 23.78 41.39
C TYR A 48 49.76 24.00 42.90
N VAL A 49 49.78 22.92 43.68
CA VAL A 49 49.32 22.87 45.07
C VAL A 49 50.29 22.04 45.94
N PRO A 50 50.27 22.17 47.28
CA PRO A 50 50.99 21.25 48.16
C PRO A 50 50.61 19.78 47.91
N GLN A 51 51.56 18.86 48.06
CA GLN A 51 51.35 17.44 47.75
C GLN A 51 50.16 16.82 48.53
N SER A 52 49.91 17.24 49.77
CA SER A 52 48.75 16.83 50.60
C SER A 52 47.39 17.16 50.00
N GLN A 53 47.29 18.15 49.10
CA GLN A 53 46.06 18.57 48.45
C GLN A 53 45.81 17.85 47.12
N CYS A 54 46.72 16.96 46.69
CA CYS A 54 46.54 16.17 45.49
C CYS A 54 45.70 14.90 45.78
N LYS A 55 44.70 14.61 44.95
CA LYS A 55 43.76 13.49 45.18
C LYS A 55 44.51 12.15 45.12
N PRO A 56 44.26 11.20 46.04
CA PRO A 56 44.98 9.91 46.04
C PRO A 56 44.80 9.16 44.72
N GLY A 57 45.92 8.94 44.00
CA GLY A 57 45.94 8.30 42.68
C GLY A 57 45.96 9.26 41.48
N ALA A 58 45.83 10.57 41.69
CA ALA A 58 45.98 11.58 40.63
C ALA A 58 47.43 11.65 40.09
N LEU A 59 47.58 12.11 38.84
CA LEU A 59 48.89 12.33 38.24
C LEU A 59 49.53 13.59 38.85
N GLN A 60 50.78 13.48 39.29
CA GLN A 60 51.50 14.59 39.90
C GLN A 60 52.93 14.72 39.39
N ALA A 61 53.45 15.96 39.36
CA ALA A 61 54.83 16.26 38.98
C ALA A 61 55.39 17.43 39.82
N SER A 62 56.66 17.36 40.20
CA SER A 62 57.36 18.41 40.98
C SER A 62 57.79 19.62 40.13
N THR A 63 56.96 20.02 39.18
CA THR A 63 57.17 21.13 38.23
C THR A 63 55.86 21.90 38.04
N SER A 64 55.90 23.13 37.51
CA SER A 64 54.68 23.89 37.19
C SER A 64 53.79 23.14 36.19
N CYS A 65 52.47 23.31 36.28
CA CYS A 65 51.52 22.59 35.41
C CYS A 65 51.70 22.90 33.91
N SER A 66 52.26 24.05 33.57
CA SER A 66 52.64 24.43 32.20
C SER A 66 53.71 23.52 31.57
N GLN A 67 54.45 22.74 32.38
CA GLN A 67 55.52 21.85 31.92
C GLN A 67 55.13 20.37 31.90
N THR A 68 53.92 20.00 32.32
CA THR A 68 53.49 18.59 32.37
C THR A 68 52.74 18.18 31.10
N SER A 69 52.91 16.93 30.68
CA SER A 69 52.22 16.38 29.49
C SER A 69 50.72 16.18 29.70
N PHE A 70 50.28 16.03 30.95
CA PHE A 70 48.87 15.83 31.33
C PHE A 70 48.11 17.15 31.55
N CYS A 71 48.78 18.24 31.91
CA CYS A 71 48.15 19.58 32.03
C CYS A 71 48.51 20.55 30.90
N LYS A 72 49.09 20.02 29.81
CA LYS A 72 49.35 20.77 28.58
C LYS A 72 48.06 21.40 28.06
N LEU A 73 48.11 22.70 27.73
CA LEU A 73 46.97 23.45 27.20
C LEU A 73 46.79 23.15 25.70
N GLY A 74 45.55 23.00 25.27
CA GLY A 74 45.16 22.71 23.88
C GLY A 74 43.68 23.03 23.64
N CYS A 75 43.09 22.40 22.64
CA CYS A 75 41.67 22.52 22.35
C CYS A 75 40.93 21.30 22.90
N GLY A 76 39.91 21.52 23.73
CA GLY A 76 38.91 20.50 24.02
C GLY A 76 37.72 20.66 23.09
N PHE A 77 37.30 19.58 22.43
CA PHE A 77 36.10 19.52 21.59
C PHE A 77 35.11 18.53 22.21
N ASP A 78 33.95 19.03 22.62
CA ASP A 78 32.84 18.23 23.15
C ASP A 78 31.97 17.73 21.99
N GLN A 79 31.90 16.40 21.84
CA GLN A 79 31.22 15.75 20.71
C GLN A 79 29.69 15.86 20.78
N ASP A 80 29.11 16.08 21.96
CA ASP A 80 27.66 16.10 22.20
C ASP A 80 27.08 17.52 22.19
N SER A 81 27.85 18.51 22.64
CA SER A 81 27.45 19.92 22.54
C SER A 81 27.97 20.63 21.29
N GLY A 82 28.96 20.05 20.59
CA GLY A 82 29.62 20.64 19.44
C GLY A 82 30.45 21.88 19.78
N ARG A 83 30.77 22.09 21.06
CA ARG A 83 31.48 23.27 21.57
C ARG A 83 32.98 23.03 21.67
N CYS A 84 33.74 24.09 21.42
CA CYS A 84 35.18 24.10 21.52
C CYS A 84 35.66 24.99 22.67
N PHE A 85 36.57 24.46 23.48
CA PHE A 85 37.11 25.10 24.66
C PHE A 85 38.61 25.39 24.44
N LYS A 86 38.93 26.65 24.15
CA LYS A 86 40.30 27.15 23.96
C LYS A 86 41.08 27.11 25.30
N ASN A 87 42.40 26.93 25.22
CA ASN A 87 43.28 26.84 26.41
C ASN A 87 42.85 25.79 27.45
N THR A 88 42.27 24.66 27.02
CA THR A 88 41.84 23.59 27.93
C THR A 88 43.01 22.68 28.29
N PRO A 89 43.30 22.43 29.59
CA PRO A 89 44.29 21.43 29.98
C PRO A 89 43.87 20.03 29.53
N LYS A 90 44.82 19.24 29.02
CA LYS A 90 44.55 17.90 28.48
C LYS A 90 43.76 17.00 29.43
N PHE A 91 44.18 16.90 30.70
CA PHE A 91 43.49 16.11 31.72
C PHE A 91 42.06 16.60 31.95
N THR A 92 41.81 17.91 31.98
CA THR A 92 40.46 18.49 32.17
C THR A 92 39.49 18.14 31.04
N CYS A 93 39.98 17.98 29.81
CA CYS A 93 39.16 17.46 28.72
C CYS A 93 39.01 15.93 28.87
N GLN A 94 40.09 15.19 29.04
CA GLN A 94 40.06 13.71 29.13
C GLN A 94 39.30 13.16 30.36
N SER A 95 39.09 13.95 31.41
CA SER A 95 38.23 13.60 32.56
C SER A 95 36.75 13.62 32.22
N ASN A 96 36.35 14.35 31.17
CA ASN A 96 34.99 14.36 30.65
C ASN A 96 34.95 13.36 29.47
N GLY A 97 34.24 12.24 29.62
CA GLY A 97 34.30 11.11 28.67
C GLY A 97 33.94 11.46 27.21
N GLU A 98 33.23 12.56 26.98
CA GLU A 98 32.78 13.05 25.67
C GLU A 98 33.69 14.14 25.06
N CYS A 99 34.76 14.57 25.76
CA CYS A 99 35.66 15.63 25.30
C CYS A 99 36.93 15.07 24.62
N THR A 100 37.12 15.41 23.34
CA THR A 100 38.31 15.09 22.55
C THR A 100 39.33 16.22 22.63
N TRP A 101 40.57 15.92 23.06
CA TRP A 101 41.62 16.94 23.19
C TRP A 101 42.63 16.91 22.03
N THR A 102 42.99 18.09 21.51
CA THR A 102 44.02 18.27 20.47
C THR A 102 45.05 19.33 20.86
N GLU A 103 46.27 19.21 20.33
CA GLU A 103 47.40 20.11 20.63
C GLU A 103 47.33 21.43 19.84
N SER A 104 46.26 22.20 20.07
CA SER A 104 46.01 23.50 19.44
C SER A 104 45.36 24.45 20.45
N ALA A 105 46.15 25.27 21.15
CA ALA A 105 45.63 26.15 22.23
C ALA A 105 44.58 27.17 21.74
N SER A 106 44.66 27.58 20.47
CA SER A 106 43.74 28.49 19.79
C SER A 106 42.45 27.84 19.27
N CYS A 107 42.33 26.50 19.30
CA CYS A 107 41.26 25.74 18.63
C CYS A 107 41.14 25.96 17.11
N ASP A 108 42.26 26.16 16.40
CA ASP A 108 42.27 26.29 14.93
C ASP A 108 42.16 24.91 14.24
N ILE A 109 41.10 24.17 14.55
CA ILE A 109 40.78 22.84 13.98
C ILE A 109 39.43 22.90 13.22
N PRO A 110 39.23 22.12 12.14
CA PRO A 110 38.02 22.21 11.31
C PRO A 110 36.70 22.07 12.09
N GLN A 111 36.66 21.19 13.09
CA GLN A 111 35.48 20.95 13.93
C GLN A 111 35.07 22.17 14.79
N CYS A 112 35.97 23.15 14.93
CA CYS A 112 35.78 24.36 15.73
C CYS A 112 35.56 25.62 14.89
N GLN A 113 35.48 25.50 13.56
CA GLN A 113 35.13 26.63 12.71
C GLN A 113 33.65 26.97 12.90
N GLN A 114 33.39 28.26 13.13
CA GLN A 114 32.04 28.81 13.24
C GLN A 114 31.61 29.39 11.89
N GLY A 115 30.34 29.23 11.57
CA GLY A 115 29.68 29.75 10.38
C GLY A 115 28.26 30.19 10.73
N CYS A 116 27.51 30.69 9.75
CA CYS A 116 26.15 31.15 9.99
C CYS A 116 25.15 29.99 9.88
N CYS A 117 24.59 29.57 11.01
CA CYS A 117 23.46 28.65 11.05
C CYS A 117 22.16 29.43 10.83
N VAL A 118 21.45 29.17 9.73
CA VAL A 118 20.20 29.83 9.38
C VAL A 118 19.03 28.86 9.62
N LEU A 119 18.08 29.31 10.44
CA LEU A 119 16.89 28.59 10.87
C LEU A 119 15.66 29.42 10.50
N SER A 120 15.15 29.22 9.28
CA SER A 120 14.11 30.07 8.68
C SER A 120 14.55 31.54 8.63
N ASN A 121 14.16 32.35 9.63
CA ASN A 121 14.51 33.78 9.74
C ASN A 121 15.43 34.10 10.94
N GLU A 122 15.89 33.09 11.69
CA GLU A 122 16.83 33.26 12.82
C GLU A 122 18.24 32.78 12.45
N CYS A 123 19.26 33.56 12.81
CA CYS A 123 20.66 33.28 12.48
C CYS A 123 21.47 33.13 13.78
N SER A 124 22.29 32.08 13.86
CA SER A 124 23.19 31.81 14.98
C SER A 124 24.61 31.53 14.48
N PHE A 125 25.59 32.29 14.98
CA PHE A 125 27.00 32.08 14.63
C PHE A 125 27.63 30.98 15.49
N VAL A 126 27.56 29.73 15.02
CA VAL A 126 27.89 28.52 15.80
C VAL A 126 28.71 27.53 14.97
N THR A 127 29.18 26.43 15.56
CA THR A 127 29.82 25.34 14.80
C THR A 127 28.78 24.55 14.00
N GLN A 128 29.22 23.89 12.92
CA GLN A 128 28.34 23.08 12.07
C GLN A 128 27.60 21.98 12.88
N LEU A 129 28.29 21.33 13.82
CA LEU A 129 27.69 20.29 14.67
C LEU A 129 26.64 20.87 15.64
N GLN A 130 26.90 22.06 16.21
CA GLN A 130 25.92 22.76 17.03
C GLN A 130 24.70 23.19 16.21
N CYS A 131 24.89 23.64 14.96
CA CYS A 131 23.80 23.92 14.01
C CYS A 131 22.95 22.65 13.75
N LYS A 132 23.60 21.54 13.40
CA LYS A 132 22.97 20.24 13.17
C LYS A 132 22.11 19.78 14.35
N ARG A 133 22.60 20.00 15.57
CA ARG A 133 21.90 19.63 16.81
C ARG A 133 20.69 20.52 17.11
N ILE A 134 20.74 21.80 16.77
CA ILE A 134 19.57 22.70 16.90
C ILE A 134 18.52 22.31 15.85
N THR A 135 18.93 22.09 14.60
CA THR A 135 18.02 21.69 13.51
C THR A 135 17.38 20.33 13.76
N SER A 136 18.10 19.35 14.33
CA SER A 136 17.55 18.01 14.62
C SER A 136 16.45 17.99 15.69
N GLN A 137 16.18 19.10 16.38
CA GLN A 137 15.03 19.23 17.28
C GLN A 137 13.72 19.53 16.53
N PHE A 138 13.81 19.91 15.25
CA PHE A 138 12.67 20.27 14.40
C PHE A 138 12.58 19.31 13.22
N LYS A 139 11.51 18.51 13.19
CA LYS A 139 11.41 17.34 12.29
C LYS A 139 11.33 17.70 10.79
N ASP A 140 10.93 18.94 10.49
CA ASP A 140 10.58 19.42 9.15
C ASP A 140 11.47 20.59 8.67
N VAL A 141 12.60 20.86 9.37
CA VAL A 141 13.50 21.99 9.06
C VAL A 141 14.87 21.49 8.59
N ASN A 142 15.21 21.78 7.34
CA ASN A 142 16.54 21.49 6.80
C ASN A 142 17.63 22.39 7.40
N MET A 143 18.77 21.79 7.75
CA MET A 143 19.94 22.52 8.23
C MET A 143 20.55 23.38 7.13
N THR A 144 20.55 24.70 7.32
CA THR A 144 21.28 25.65 6.48
C THR A 144 22.46 26.18 7.28
N PHE A 145 23.68 25.91 6.82
CA PHE A 145 24.92 26.36 7.47
C PHE A 145 25.85 26.97 6.43
N ASP A 146 26.10 28.27 6.54
CA ASP A 146 26.95 29.03 5.63
C ASP A 146 28.36 29.19 6.22
N GLU A 147 29.29 28.40 5.70
CA GLU A 147 30.72 28.41 6.08
C GLU A 147 31.49 29.61 5.49
N SER A 148 30.92 30.34 4.53
CA SER A 148 31.57 31.52 3.94
C SER A 148 31.49 32.75 4.86
N ILE A 149 30.54 32.76 5.79
CA ILE A 149 30.35 33.83 6.77
C ILE A 149 31.21 33.53 7.99
N THR A 150 32.36 34.21 8.08
CA THR A 150 33.34 34.01 9.16
C THR A 150 33.18 34.93 10.36
N ASP A 151 32.15 35.79 10.37
CA ASP A 151 31.88 36.72 11.47
C ASP A 151 30.39 36.83 11.84
N GLU A 152 30.14 37.07 13.12
CA GLU A 152 28.80 37.13 13.71
C GLU A 152 27.97 38.30 13.17
N PHE A 153 28.60 39.42 12.77
CA PHE A 153 27.89 40.61 12.29
C PHE A 153 27.35 40.40 10.87
N ALA A 154 28.13 39.80 9.97
CA ALA A 154 27.66 39.36 8.67
C ALA A 154 26.52 38.32 8.78
N CYS A 155 26.64 37.37 9.70
CA CYS A 155 25.60 36.37 9.99
C CYS A 155 24.28 37.02 10.45
N ILE A 156 24.34 37.96 11.39
CA ILE A 156 23.16 38.73 11.83
C ILE A 156 22.54 39.54 10.68
N ASN A 157 23.37 40.13 9.81
CA ASN A 157 22.87 40.90 8.67
C ASN A 157 22.21 40.03 7.59
N GLN A 158 22.62 38.77 7.42
CA GLN A 158 21.94 37.80 6.55
C GLN A 158 20.48 37.61 7.00
N CYS A 159 20.20 37.37 8.29
CA CYS A 159 18.82 37.25 8.75
C CYS A 159 18.03 38.56 8.74
N ARG A 160 18.68 39.71 9.01
CA ARG A 160 18.04 41.02 8.83
C ARG A 160 17.56 41.27 7.41
N SER A 161 18.17 40.62 6.40
CA SER A 161 17.77 40.74 5.00
C SER A 161 16.35 40.19 4.74
N PHE A 162 15.89 39.19 5.51
CA PHE A 162 14.56 38.59 5.41
C PHE A 162 13.47 39.34 6.19
N GLU A 163 13.83 40.33 7.02
CA GLU A 163 12.84 41.17 7.71
C GLU A 163 11.90 41.82 6.69
N ARG A 164 10.59 41.80 6.98
CA ARG A 164 9.56 42.47 6.14
C ARG A 164 9.13 43.80 6.75
N GLY A 165 8.79 44.74 5.88
CA GLY A 165 8.46 46.10 6.29
C GLY A 165 8.14 47.02 5.11
N ALA A 166 7.84 48.27 5.45
CA ALA A 166 7.59 49.33 4.51
C ALA A 166 8.89 49.83 3.89
N CYS A 167 9.04 49.66 2.57
CA CYS A 167 10.11 50.26 1.78
C CYS A 167 9.58 51.57 1.16
N VAL A 168 10.02 52.70 1.72
CA VAL A 168 9.51 54.04 1.37
C VAL A 168 10.50 54.77 0.47
N THR A 169 10.01 55.31 -0.64
CA THR A 169 10.79 56.09 -1.61
C THR A 169 10.80 57.59 -1.30
N SER A 170 11.71 58.34 -1.91
CA SER A 170 11.78 59.81 -1.81
C SER A 170 10.55 60.54 -2.36
N GLU A 171 9.74 59.88 -3.18
CA GLU A 171 8.51 60.43 -3.77
C GLU A 171 7.28 60.17 -2.90
N GLY A 172 7.40 59.41 -1.80
CA GLY A 172 6.30 59.08 -0.88
C GLY A 172 5.57 57.78 -1.19
N SER A 173 5.87 57.17 -2.34
CA SER A 173 5.40 55.83 -2.69
C SER A 173 6.06 54.76 -1.81
N CYS A 174 5.31 53.70 -1.46
CA CYS A 174 5.73 52.65 -0.55
C CYS A 174 5.37 51.25 -1.05
N THR A 175 6.30 50.30 -0.87
CA THR A 175 6.08 48.86 -1.13
C THR A 175 6.34 48.01 0.12
N PHE A 176 5.51 47.00 0.39
CA PHE A 176 5.68 46.11 1.53
C PHE A 176 6.46 44.84 1.15
N THR A 177 7.77 44.86 1.40
CA THR A 177 8.76 43.94 0.83
C THR A 177 9.80 43.52 1.90
N THR A 178 10.80 42.71 1.54
CA THR A 178 11.91 42.37 2.44
C THR A 178 12.97 43.47 2.47
N ARG A 179 13.82 43.48 3.50
CA ARG A 179 14.96 44.40 3.58
C ARG A 179 15.94 44.19 2.41
N ALA A 180 16.12 42.95 1.94
CA ALA A 180 16.98 42.62 0.80
C ALA A 180 16.48 43.24 -0.52
N GLU A 181 15.18 43.17 -0.75
CA GLU A 181 14.51 43.69 -1.96
C GLU A 181 14.35 45.22 -1.92
N CYS A 182 14.34 45.83 -0.72
CA CYS A 182 14.29 47.27 -0.57
C CYS A 182 15.63 47.95 -0.91
N GLY A 183 15.87 48.16 -2.20
CA GLY A 183 17.06 48.84 -2.75
C GLY A 183 17.20 50.33 -2.43
N VAL A 184 16.51 50.86 -1.42
CA VAL A 184 16.48 52.29 -1.07
C VAL A 184 17.40 52.56 0.12
N GLN A 185 18.45 53.36 -0.11
CA GLN A 185 19.35 53.86 0.94
C GLN A 185 18.60 54.84 1.87
N ALA A 186 18.64 54.61 3.17
CA ALA A 186 17.94 55.46 4.15
C ALA A 186 18.65 56.82 4.31
N THR A 187 17.95 57.91 3.99
CA THR A 187 18.46 59.29 4.15
C THR A 187 18.04 59.89 5.49
N LEU A 188 18.96 59.93 6.45
CA LEU A 188 18.75 60.56 7.77
C LEU A 188 18.88 62.09 7.71
N GLU A 189 17.99 62.76 6.97
CA GLU A 189 17.89 64.23 7.01
C GLU A 189 16.95 64.70 8.12
N VAL A 190 17.55 65.21 9.20
CA VAL A 190 16.84 65.75 10.37
C VAL A 190 16.34 67.18 10.06
N ASN A 191 15.17 67.28 9.39
CA ASN A 191 14.17 68.37 9.44
C ASN A 191 13.33 68.47 8.14
N GLN A 192 12.52 67.47 7.79
CA GLN A 192 11.57 67.60 6.67
C GLN A 192 10.14 67.16 7.01
N THR A 193 9.16 67.92 6.50
CA THR A 193 7.73 67.59 6.48
C THR A 193 7.41 66.69 5.27
N GLY A 194 8.11 65.56 5.18
CA GLY A 194 8.07 64.65 4.02
C GLY A 194 8.19 63.17 4.43
N PRO A 195 8.15 62.25 3.46
CA PRO A 195 8.17 60.81 3.72
C PRO A 195 9.50 60.34 4.35
N LEU A 196 9.42 59.39 5.28
CA LEU A 196 10.60 58.76 5.91
C LEU A 196 11.21 57.74 4.93
N VAL A 197 12.17 58.16 4.12
CA VAL A 197 12.79 57.32 3.07
C VAL A 197 13.63 56.17 3.65
N GLY A 198 13.50 54.98 3.05
CA GLY A 198 14.26 53.77 3.39
C GLY A 198 13.38 52.59 3.82
N PHE A 199 14.02 51.52 4.31
CA PHE A 199 13.36 50.33 4.82
C PHE A 199 12.98 50.46 6.31
N HIS A 200 11.71 50.21 6.64
CA HIS A 200 11.19 50.27 8.01
C HIS A 200 10.64 48.91 8.46
N PRO A 201 11.40 48.12 9.24
CA PRO A 201 10.96 46.79 9.69
C PRO A 201 9.71 46.89 10.58
N ASN A 202 8.85 45.86 10.49
CA ASN A 202 7.61 45.71 11.27
C ASN A 202 6.58 46.85 11.10
N ARG A 203 6.69 47.68 10.05
CA ARG A 203 5.72 48.73 9.72
C ARG A 203 4.98 48.45 8.43
N LEU A 204 3.69 48.75 8.41
CA LEU A 204 2.85 48.74 7.21
C LEU A 204 3.08 50.02 6.39
N CYS A 205 2.90 49.95 5.07
CA CYS A 205 3.07 51.11 4.19
C CYS A 205 2.11 52.27 4.48
N SER A 206 0.97 51.98 5.09
CA SER A 206 -0.05 52.93 5.54
C SER A 206 0.22 53.60 6.89
N ASN A 207 1.33 53.26 7.57
CA ASN A 207 1.64 53.79 8.90
C ASN A 207 1.82 55.33 8.88
N PRO A 208 1.03 56.12 9.63
CA PRO A 208 1.06 57.58 9.55
C PRO A 208 2.40 58.23 9.91
N GLN A 209 3.28 57.50 10.61
CA GLN A 209 4.62 57.99 10.95
C GLN A 209 5.60 57.92 9.76
N LEU A 210 5.23 57.29 8.65
CA LEU A 210 6.07 57.18 7.45
C LEU A 210 5.85 58.33 6.45
N GLY A 211 4.75 59.08 6.55
CA GLY A 211 4.44 60.18 5.63
C GLY A 211 4.16 59.75 4.20
N THR A 212 3.71 58.52 3.99
CA THR A 212 3.37 57.90 2.71
C THR A 212 1.98 58.31 2.21
N GLU A 213 1.71 58.07 0.93
CA GLU A 213 0.40 58.31 0.30
C GLU A 213 -0.64 57.19 0.54
N CYS A 214 -0.24 56.07 1.15
CA CYS A 214 -1.05 54.86 1.27
C CYS A 214 -2.05 54.93 2.45
N ALA A 215 -3.35 54.78 2.16
CA ALA A 215 -4.41 54.72 3.16
C ALA A 215 -4.73 53.27 3.56
N ALA A 216 -4.78 52.99 4.86
CA ALA A 216 -4.98 51.65 5.42
C ALA A 216 -6.33 51.00 5.06
N GLN A 217 -6.37 49.67 5.04
CA GLN A 217 -7.56 48.81 5.07
C GLN A 217 -8.66 49.18 4.07
N GLN A 218 -8.32 49.26 2.78
CA GLN A 218 -9.26 49.59 1.70
C GLN A 218 -10.12 48.40 1.29
N TYR A 219 -9.49 47.26 1.01
CA TYR A 219 -10.17 46.01 0.59
C TYR A 219 -9.51 44.78 1.24
N THR A 220 -10.15 43.62 1.10
CA THR A 220 -9.62 42.33 1.58
C THR A 220 -9.29 41.41 0.41
N GLY A 221 -8.38 40.47 0.61
CA GLY A 221 -7.98 39.49 -0.41
C GLY A 221 -7.08 38.39 0.13
N CYS A 222 -6.70 37.45 -0.75
CA CYS A 222 -5.80 36.35 -0.45
C CYS A 222 -4.37 36.64 -0.91
N LEU A 223 -3.38 35.98 -0.30
CA LEU A 223 -1.99 36.01 -0.73
C LEU A 223 -1.58 34.62 -1.27
N PRO A 224 -0.78 34.52 -2.36
CA PRO A 224 -0.46 33.22 -2.97
C PRO A 224 0.25 32.22 -2.05
N ASN A 225 1.04 32.74 -1.10
CA ASN A 225 1.89 31.95 -0.20
C ASN A 225 1.42 32.04 1.27
N ALA A 226 0.15 32.34 1.52
CA ALA A 226 -0.43 32.36 2.86
C ALA A 226 -1.90 31.93 2.84
N ASP A 227 -2.36 31.39 3.96
CA ASP A 227 -3.71 30.84 4.07
C ASP A 227 -4.77 31.86 4.53
N GLY A 228 -4.37 32.94 5.20
CA GLY A 228 -5.27 33.97 5.73
C GLY A 228 -5.89 34.92 4.70
N VAL A 229 -7.00 35.55 5.07
CA VAL A 229 -7.53 36.76 4.41
C VAL A 229 -6.82 37.98 4.97
N TYR A 230 -6.24 38.81 4.11
CA TYR A 230 -5.48 40.00 4.49
C TYR A 230 -6.22 41.28 4.11
N TRP A 231 -5.99 42.34 4.88
CA TRP A 231 -6.29 43.71 4.44
C TRP A 231 -5.28 44.16 3.38
N PHE A 232 -5.70 45.07 2.51
CA PHE A 232 -4.85 45.76 1.54
C PHE A 232 -5.02 47.27 1.66
N ASP A 233 -3.92 48.02 1.55
CA ASP A 233 -3.92 49.48 1.54
C ASP A 233 -4.30 50.06 0.16
N SER A 234 -4.42 51.39 0.05
CA SER A 234 -4.76 52.06 -1.22
C SER A 234 -3.67 52.00 -2.29
N CYS A 235 -2.46 51.55 -1.92
CA CYS A 235 -1.35 51.31 -2.83
C CYS A 235 -1.30 49.84 -3.29
N GLY A 236 -2.20 48.99 -2.79
CA GLY A 236 -2.24 47.56 -3.09
C GLY A 236 -1.24 46.71 -2.30
N ASN A 237 -0.61 47.26 -1.25
CA ASN A 237 0.23 46.48 -0.36
C ASN A 237 -0.61 45.63 0.60
N PRO A 238 -0.21 44.39 0.90
CA PRO A 238 -0.82 43.61 1.96
C PRO A 238 -0.49 44.21 3.32
N GLU A 239 -1.51 44.24 4.18
CA GLU A 239 -1.44 44.61 5.58
C GLU A 239 -1.61 43.34 6.46
N ASN A 240 -2.13 43.51 7.67
CA ASN A 240 -2.39 42.40 8.59
C ASN A 240 -3.66 41.60 8.22
N ILE A 241 -3.82 40.45 8.88
CA ILE A 241 -4.99 39.58 8.74
C ILE A 241 -6.30 40.34 9.05
N TYR A 242 -7.31 40.08 8.22
CA TYR A 242 -8.64 40.67 8.32
C TYR A 242 -9.32 40.39 9.67
N SER A 243 -9.94 41.42 10.25
CA SER A 243 -10.81 41.33 11.42
C SER A 243 -11.91 42.39 11.31
N ALA A 244 -13.12 42.07 11.78
CA ALA A 244 -14.20 43.05 11.91
C ALA A 244 -13.82 44.23 12.83
N ASP A 245 -12.95 44.00 13.82
CA ASP A 245 -12.25 45.11 14.49
C ASP A 245 -11.08 45.57 13.60
N LYS A 246 -11.38 46.57 12.76
CA LYS A 246 -10.39 47.27 11.94
C LYS A 246 -9.23 47.82 12.77
N ARG A 247 -9.49 48.37 13.97
CA ARG A 247 -8.44 48.97 14.80
C ARG A 247 -7.49 47.91 15.37
N ALA A 248 -8.03 46.77 15.81
CA ALA A 248 -7.22 45.66 16.30
C ALA A 248 -6.36 45.05 15.18
N SER A 249 -6.96 44.75 14.02
CA SER A 249 -6.22 44.23 12.87
C SER A 249 -5.18 45.23 12.34
N TYR A 250 -5.48 46.53 12.33
CA TYR A 250 -4.53 47.55 11.89
C TYR A 250 -3.29 47.69 12.80
N ASN A 251 -3.40 47.32 14.08
CA ASN A 251 -2.30 47.34 15.06
C ASN A 251 -1.48 48.66 15.05
N ASN A 252 -2.16 49.79 14.91
CA ASN A 252 -1.57 51.14 14.79
C ASN A 252 -0.52 51.29 13.65
N GLY A 253 -0.66 50.54 12.55
CA GLY A 253 0.27 50.56 11.41
C GLY A 253 1.51 49.68 11.58
N PHE A 254 1.51 48.75 12.55
CA PHE A 254 2.57 47.77 12.75
C PHE A 254 2.13 46.38 12.29
N VAL A 255 3.08 45.56 11.86
CA VAL A 255 2.84 44.16 11.49
C VAL A 255 2.33 43.39 12.72
N LEU A 256 1.26 42.62 12.56
CA LEU A 256 0.65 41.78 13.60
C LEU A 256 0.87 40.29 13.27
N PRO A 257 1.55 39.51 14.14
CA PRO A 257 1.71 38.08 13.93
C PRO A 257 0.38 37.31 13.86
N LYS A 258 0.39 36.15 13.20
CA LYS A 258 -0.82 35.32 12.99
C LYS A 258 -1.40 34.80 14.30
N GLU A 259 -0.54 34.50 15.27
CA GLU A 259 -0.86 33.99 16.61
C GLU A 259 -1.57 35.06 17.46
N GLN A 260 -1.29 36.34 17.18
CA GLN A 260 -1.87 37.51 17.85
C GLN A 260 -3.05 38.13 17.07
N SER A 261 -3.29 37.64 15.85
CA SER A 261 -4.44 38.01 15.04
C SER A 261 -5.73 37.39 15.57
N CYS A 262 -6.88 37.81 15.03
CA CYS A 262 -8.19 37.37 15.52
C CYS A 262 -8.30 35.84 15.61
N ASN A 263 -8.89 35.35 16.70
CA ASN A 263 -9.30 33.95 16.90
C ASN A 263 -8.28 32.86 16.44
N SER A 264 -6.99 33.07 16.72
CA SER A 264 -5.86 32.28 16.18
C SER A 264 -5.82 30.80 16.57
N GLN A 265 -6.61 30.37 17.55
CA GLN A 265 -6.69 28.97 17.97
C GLN A 265 -7.66 28.15 17.10
N ASN A 266 -8.64 28.80 16.47
CA ASN A 266 -9.67 28.17 15.65
C ASN A 266 -9.36 28.26 14.15
N ASN A 267 -10.04 27.46 13.33
CA ASN A 267 -9.88 27.46 11.87
C ASN A 267 -10.71 28.54 11.15
N ASN A 268 -11.60 29.24 11.86
CA ASN A 268 -12.39 30.37 11.38
C ASN A 268 -13.27 30.10 10.14
N VAL A 269 -13.67 28.84 9.90
CA VAL A 269 -14.59 28.44 8.82
C VAL A 269 -15.75 29.42 8.69
N ASN A 270 -15.85 30.07 7.53
CA ASN A 270 -16.93 30.97 7.15
C ASN A 270 -17.23 32.09 8.16
N ASN A 271 -16.24 32.49 8.98
CA ASN A 271 -16.41 33.51 10.02
C ASN A 271 -16.50 34.92 9.39
N PRO A 272 -17.63 35.64 9.51
CA PRO A 272 -17.79 36.98 8.93
C PRO A 272 -16.78 38.03 9.42
N GLY A 273 -16.24 37.85 10.62
CA GLY A 273 -15.46 38.85 11.34
C GLY A 273 -14.00 38.49 11.57
N CYS A 274 -13.48 37.39 11.01
CA CYS A 274 -12.08 37.02 11.16
C CYS A 274 -11.53 36.24 9.96
N GLY A 275 -10.41 36.74 9.41
CA GLY A 275 -9.70 36.17 8.27
C GLY A 275 -8.54 35.25 8.62
N ASN A 276 -8.41 34.83 9.88
CA ASN A 276 -7.28 34.03 10.35
C ASN A 276 -7.51 32.54 10.04
N CYS A 277 -7.29 32.16 8.78
CA CYS A 277 -7.49 30.80 8.30
C CYS A 277 -6.34 29.90 8.74
N ASP A 278 -6.56 28.59 8.74
CA ASP A 278 -5.58 27.60 9.17
C ASP A 278 -5.69 26.36 8.27
N PHE A 279 -4.77 26.26 7.31
CA PHE A 279 -4.76 25.15 6.34
C PHE A 279 -4.66 23.79 7.03
N THR A 280 -3.91 23.68 8.15
CA THR A 280 -3.75 22.43 8.91
C THR A 280 -5.05 21.99 9.60
N LYS A 281 -5.98 22.92 9.82
CA LYS A 281 -7.33 22.67 10.36
C LYS A 281 -8.42 22.80 9.29
N GLY A 282 -8.05 22.73 8.02
CA GLY A 282 -8.97 22.61 6.89
C GLY A 282 -9.59 23.92 6.40
N THR A 283 -8.92 25.08 6.54
CA THR A 283 -9.40 26.33 5.91
C THR A 283 -8.37 27.09 5.10
N LEU A 284 -8.83 27.77 4.05
CA LEU A 284 -8.03 28.64 3.18
C LEU A 284 -8.81 29.90 2.81
N CYS A 285 -8.12 31.01 2.60
CA CYS A 285 -8.69 32.20 2.03
C CYS A 285 -9.31 31.93 0.65
N GLY A 286 -10.53 32.43 0.44
CA GLY A 286 -11.17 32.49 -0.86
C GLY A 286 -12.35 33.44 -0.86
N VAL A 287 -12.98 33.62 -2.04
CA VAL A 287 -14.17 34.47 -2.18
C VAL A 287 -15.32 33.85 -1.39
N ALA A 288 -15.93 34.63 -0.51
CA ALA A 288 -17.01 34.19 0.36
C ALA A 288 -18.23 33.77 -0.48
N PRO A 289 -18.82 32.58 -0.24
CA PRO A 289 -20.06 32.17 -0.91
C PRO A 289 -21.23 33.03 -0.44
N ASN A 290 -22.29 33.16 -1.24
CA ASN A 290 -23.48 34.00 -0.97
C ASN A 290 -24.19 33.73 0.38
N THR A 291 -23.89 32.63 1.07
CA THR A 291 -24.38 32.27 2.41
C THR A 291 -23.58 32.92 3.54
N VAL A 292 -22.40 33.47 3.25
CA VAL A 292 -21.47 34.10 4.17
C VAL A 292 -21.32 35.56 3.76
N ASN A 293 -21.66 36.48 4.66
CA ASN A 293 -21.49 37.91 4.42
C ASN A 293 -20.38 38.44 5.33
N PRO A 294 -19.12 38.55 4.87
CA PRO A 294 -18.05 39.18 5.65
C PRO A 294 -18.45 40.60 6.06
N THR A 295 -17.99 41.05 7.23
CA THR A 295 -18.28 42.43 7.69
C THR A 295 -17.67 43.48 6.76
N PHE A 296 -16.56 43.15 6.08
CA PHE A 296 -15.95 44.00 5.04
C PHE A 296 -15.30 43.16 3.93
N GLY A 297 -15.53 43.55 2.68
CA GLY A 297 -14.99 42.89 1.49
C GLY A 297 -15.59 41.51 1.23
N ASP A 298 -15.05 40.82 0.23
CA ASP A 298 -15.70 39.66 -0.39
C ASP A 298 -15.00 38.32 -0.06
N TYR A 299 -14.09 38.30 0.92
CA TYR A 299 -13.23 37.14 1.22
C TYR A 299 -13.45 36.60 2.63
N ALA A 300 -13.37 35.27 2.78
CA ALA A 300 -13.50 34.56 4.04
C ALA A 300 -12.57 33.33 4.08
N CYS A 301 -12.42 32.74 5.26
CA CYS A 301 -11.80 31.42 5.40
C CYS A 301 -12.79 30.35 4.97
N LEU A 302 -12.60 29.82 3.76
CA LEU A 302 -13.45 28.79 3.20
C LEU A 302 -13.15 27.44 3.84
N ASP A 303 -14.18 26.59 3.88
CA ASP A 303 -14.08 25.21 4.34
C ASP A 303 -13.47 24.33 3.25
N LEU A 304 -12.44 23.55 3.58
CA LEU A 304 -11.78 22.63 2.65
C LEU A 304 -12.27 21.19 2.77
N SER A 305 -13.32 20.96 3.55
CA SER A 305 -13.99 19.66 3.64
C SER A 305 -14.94 19.40 2.46
N CYS A 306 -15.04 18.14 2.06
CA CYS A 306 -15.90 17.67 0.99
C CYS A 306 -17.23 17.23 1.60
N LYS A 307 -18.26 18.05 1.39
CA LYS A 307 -19.60 17.85 1.96
C LYS A 307 -20.50 17.02 1.04
N ASP A 308 -20.38 17.27 -0.26
CA ASP A 308 -21.12 16.59 -1.31
C ASP A 308 -20.24 15.49 -1.92
N ILE A 309 -20.06 14.38 -1.19
CA ILE A 309 -19.31 13.21 -1.67
C ILE A 309 -20.20 12.19 -2.38
N THR A 310 -19.62 11.47 -3.33
CA THR A 310 -20.24 10.42 -4.14
C THR A 310 -20.55 9.19 -3.27
N GLN A 311 -21.80 9.04 -2.88
CA GLN A 311 -22.27 7.90 -2.08
C GLN A 311 -22.40 6.65 -2.95
N SER A 312 -21.81 5.54 -2.51
CA SER A 312 -21.93 4.23 -3.16
C SER A 312 -22.30 3.14 -2.14
N PRO A 313 -23.23 2.21 -2.47
CA PRO A 313 -23.53 1.06 -1.61
C PRO A 313 -22.31 0.13 -1.43
N THR A 314 -21.37 0.11 -2.38
CA THR A 314 -20.13 -0.68 -2.29
C THR A 314 -19.03 0.03 -1.49
N SER A 315 -19.17 1.32 -1.18
CA SER A 315 -18.22 2.06 -0.33
C SER A 315 -18.86 2.42 1.00
N PRO A 316 -18.73 1.58 2.06
CA PRO A 316 -19.33 1.88 3.37
C PRO A 316 -18.87 3.22 3.94
N ALA A 317 -17.60 3.58 3.70
CA ALA A 317 -17.01 4.85 4.13
C ALA A 317 -17.62 6.08 3.43
N SER A 318 -18.26 5.93 2.26
CA SER A 318 -18.97 7.01 1.56
C SER A 318 -20.39 7.26 2.09
N GLN A 319 -20.97 6.32 2.84
CA GLN A 319 -22.39 6.38 3.25
C GLN A 319 -22.65 7.35 4.41
N THR A 320 -21.60 7.81 5.11
CA THR A 320 -21.75 8.71 6.26
C THR A 320 -20.72 9.84 6.27
N GLY A 321 -21.24 11.06 6.23
CA GLY A 321 -20.54 12.26 6.68
C GLY A 321 -19.75 13.01 5.61
N GLU A 322 -19.51 14.27 5.95
CA GLU A 322 -18.50 15.14 5.34
C GLU A 322 -17.09 14.56 5.52
N LYS A 323 -16.23 14.72 4.51
CA LYS A 323 -14.83 14.28 4.53
C LYS A 323 -13.91 15.47 4.74
N LYS A 324 -12.96 15.36 5.66
CA LYS A 324 -11.96 16.40 5.94
C LYS A 324 -10.91 16.44 4.84
N LEU A 325 -10.22 17.57 4.74
CA LEU A 325 -9.06 17.73 3.88
C LEU A 325 -8.04 16.59 4.09
N GLY A 326 -7.67 15.93 2.99
CA GLY A 326 -6.72 14.81 2.94
C GLY A 326 -7.29 13.44 3.32
N GLU A 327 -8.54 13.35 3.81
CA GLU A 327 -9.16 12.03 4.00
C GLU A 327 -9.29 11.31 2.66
N SER A 328 -9.10 9.99 2.70
CA SER A 328 -9.22 9.13 1.55
C SER A 328 -9.90 7.81 1.92
N TRP A 329 -10.75 7.30 1.04
CA TRP A 329 -11.56 6.11 1.29
C TRP A 329 -11.70 5.29 0.01
N CYS A 330 -12.04 4.02 0.16
CA CYS A 330 -12.11 3.09 -0.97
C CYS A 330 -13.52 3.01 -1.58
N SER A 331 -13.57 2.89 -2.90
CA SER A 331 -14.76 2.59 -3.68
C SER A 331 -14.49 1.42 -4.64
N TYR A 332 -15.51 0.63 -4.91
CA TYR A 332 -15.39 -0.62 -5.66
C TYR A 332 -16.53 -0.73 -6.68
N ASP A 333 -16.27 -1.25 -7.89
CA ASP A 333 -17.34 -1.50 -8.88
C ASP A 333 -18.34 -2.59 -8.46
N GLY A 334 -17.95 -3.47 -7.54
CA GLY A 334 -18.80 -4.52 -6.95
C GLY A 334 -18.40 -4.78 -5.50
N ALA A 335 -19.15 -5.60 -4.76
CA ALA A 335 -18.80 -5.96 -3.39
C ALA A 335 -17.55 -6.87 -3.40
N PRO A 336 -16.39 -6.43 -2.86
CA PRO A 336 -15.14 -7.15 -3.06
C PRO A 336 -15.07 -8.45 -2.25
N GLY A 337 -14.35 -9.39 -2.83
CA GLY A 337 -13.86 -10.62 -2.25
C GLY A 337 -14.86 -11.73 -1.97
N PHE A 338 -14.34 -12.88 -1.53
CA PHE A 338 -15.06 -14.17 -1.40
C PHE A 338 -15.62 -14.69 -2.75
N GLY A 339 -14.87 -14.47 -3.84
CA GLY A 339 -15.32 -14.81 -5.19
C GLY A 339 -16.56 -14.02 -5.65
N ARG A 340 -16.75 -12.80 -5.11
CA ARG A 340 -17.87 -11.91 -5.50
C ARG A 340 -17.44 -10.80 -6.48
N ASP A 341 -16.14 -10.69 -6.74
CA ASP A 341 -15.56 -9.67 -7.62
C ASP A 341 -16.12 -9.83 -9.04
N LEU A 342 -16.64 -8.75 -9.63
CA LEU A 342 -17.34 -8.81 -10.92
C LEU A 342 -16.35 -8.79 -12.09
N VAL A 343 -16.61 -9.51 -13.18
CA VAL A 343 -15.68 -9.47 -14.32
C VAL A 343 -15.65 -8.08 -14.96
N GLY A 344 -14.46 -7.53 -15.12
CA GLY A 344 -14.21 -6.14 -15.51
C GLY A 344 -14.26 -5.10 -14.37
N SER A 345 -14.34 -5.52 -13.10
CA SER A 345 -14.40 -4.61 -11.94
C SER A 345 -13.04 -4.02 -11.57
N ARG A 346 -13.02 -2.74 -11.18
CA ARG A 346 -11.83 -2.06 -10.64
C ARG A 346 -12.09 -1.52 -9.24
N HIS A 347 -11.02 -1.30 -8.49
CA HIS A 347 -11.03 -0.60 -7.18
C HIS A 347 -10.53 0.82 -7.38
N TYR A 348 -11.04 1.76 -6.59
CA TYR A 348 -10.74 3.18 -6.67
C TYR A 348 -10.46 3.74 -5.28
N ARG A 349 -9.54 4.70 -5.20
CA ARG A 349 -9.33 5.56 -4.05
C ARG A 349 -10.02 6.90 -4.30
N GLN A 350 -10.98 7.25 -3.47
CA GLN A 350 -11.56 8.59 -3.42
C GLN A 350 -10.77 9.42 -2.40
N LEU A 351 -10.51 10.69 -2.70
CA LEU A 351 -9.80 11.63 -1.82
C LEU A 351 -10.56 12.96 -1.72
N CYS A 352 -10.48 13.61 -0.57
CA CYS A 352 -10.95 14.98 -0.39
C CYS A 352 -9.78 15.97 -0.44
N ILE A 353 -9.70 16.80 -1.48
CA ILE A 353 -8.67 17.85 -1.63
C ILE A 353 -9.35 19.19 -1.89
N ASN A 354 -9.10 20.18 -1.03
CA ASN A 354 -9.61 21.56 -1.16
C ASN A 354 -11.13 21.65 -1.40
N GLY A 355 -11.93 20.85 -0.68
CA GLY A 355 -13.39 20.79 -0.83
C GLY A 355 -13.89 20.06 -2.09
N GLN A 356 -12.98 19.48 -2.90
CA GLN A 356 -13.32 18.68 -4.08
C GLN A 356 -13.00 17.20 -3.86
N GLU A 357 -13.92 16.33 -4.27
CA GLU A 357 -13.68 14.90 -4.36
C GLU A 357 -12.87 14.59 -5.63
N LEU A 358 -11.77 13.86 -5.47
CA LEU A 358 -10.98 13.30 -6.56
C LEU A 358 -11.09 11.78 -6.52
N THR A 359 -11.24 11.14 -7.68
CA THR A 359 -11.25 9.68 -7.82
C THR A 359 -9.99 9.24 -8.57
N GLU A 360 -9.19 8.40 -7.92
CA GLU A 360 -8.00 7.76 -8.50
C GLU A 360 -8.25 6.26 -8.63
N PRO A 361 -8.10 5.66 -9.82
CA PRO A 361 -8.29 4.22 -9.98
C PRO A 361 -7.01 3.45 -9.60
N CYS A 362 -7.14 2.40 -8.79
CA CYS A 362 -6.05 1.45 -8.57
C CYS A 362 -5.70 0.71 -9.87
N LYS A 363 -4.55 0.03 -9.98
CA LYS A 363 -4.16 -0.71 -11.19
C LYS A 363 -5.27 -1.66 -11.69
N ASP A 364 -5.40 -1.74 -13.01
CA ASP A 364 -6.45 -2.52 -13.68
C ASP A 364 -6.27 -4.05 -13.47
N PHE A 365 -7.21 -4.86 -13.95
CA PHE A 365 -7.25 -6.31 -13.73
C PHE A 365 -7.19 -6.73 -12.24
N ARG A 366 -7.58 -5.83 -11.30
CA ARG A 366 -7.47 -6.06 -9.85
C ARG A 366 -6.05 -6.48 -9.41
N GLU A 367 -5.02 -6.08 -10.16
CA GLU A 367 -3.60 -6.23 -9.78
C GLU A 367 -3.29 -5.42 -8.52
N GLU A 368 -4.01 -4.30 -8.33
CA GLU A 368 -4.09 -3.59 -7.06
C GLU A 368 -5.52 -3.58 -6.51
N ILE A 369 -5.61 -3.61 -5.19
CA ILE A 369 -6.84 -3.42 -4.42
C ILE A 369 -6.71 -2.16 -3.56
N CYS A 370 -7.76 -1.34 -3.53
CA CYS A 370 -7.87 -0.31 -2.51
C CYS A 370 -8.12 -0.95 -1.15
N VAL A 371 -7.30 -0.58 -0.16
CA VAL A 371 -7.54 -0.87 1.26
C VAL A 371 -7.53 0.44 2.06
N GLN A 372 -8.23 0.45 3.19
CA GLN A 372 -8.46 1.64 4.01
C GLN A 372 -8.38 1.33 5.51
N GLY A 373 -7.94 2.32 6.28
CA GLY A 373 -7.80 2.27 7.73
C GLY A 373 -8.20 3.58 8.39
N VAL A 374 -7.99 3.68 9.71
CA VAL A 374 -8.21 4.91 10.48
C VAL A 374 -6.88 5.39 11.03
N GLN A 375 -6.56 6.67 10.81
CA GLN A 375 -5.29 7.25 11.24
C GLN A 375 -5.05 7.05 12.75
N GLY A 376 -3.85 6.60 13.10
CA GLY A 376 -3.47 6.30 14.49
C GLY A 376 -4.05 5.02 15.08
N GLN A 377 -4.73 4.18 14.29
CA GLN A 377 -5.14 2.82 14.68
C GLN A 377 -4.22 1.77 14.05
N PRO A 378 -4.15 0.54 14.60
CA PRO A 378 -3.48 -0.58 13.93
C PRO A 378 -4.07 -0.85 12.53
N PRO A 379 -3.25 -1.32 11.56
CA PRO A 379 -3.74 -1.63 10.22
C PRO A 379 -4.80 -2.73 10.27
N LEU A 380 -5.90 -2.50 9.55
CA LEU A 380 -6.99 -3.48 9.43
C LEU A 380 -6.58 -4.62 8.50
N GLY A 381 -7.05 -5.83 8.80
CA GLY A 381 -6.99 -6.92 7.82
C GLY A 381 -7.81 -6.59 6.58
N THR A 382 -7.44 -7.14 5.43
CA THR A 382 -8.01 -6.80 4.11
C THR A 382 -9.55 -6.87 4.08
N GLN A 383 -10.14 -7.92 4.64
CA GLN A 383 -11.60 -8.05 4.81
C GLN A 383 -12.22 -6.96 5.69
N GLN A 384 -11.57 -6.60 6.81
CA GLN A 384 -12.06 -5.58 7.75
C GLN A 384 -12.01 -4.19 7.10
N SER A 385 -10.96 -3.91 6.33
CA SER A 385 -10.81 -2.69 5.52
C SER A 385 -12.00 -2.49 4.58
N PHE A 386 -12.43 -3.54 3.85
CA PHE A 386 -13.60 -3.47 2.95
C PHE A 386 -14.92 -3.15 3.67
N GLN A 387 -15.00 -3.41 4.98
CA GLN A 387 -16.18 -3.19 5.82
C GLN A 387 -16.10 -1.90 6.67
N LEU A 388 -14.99 -1.16 6.60
CA LEU A 388 -14.81 0.08 7.37
C LEU A 388 -15.79 1.17 6.88
N ALA A 389 -16.79 1.47 7.71
CA ALA A 389 -17.80 2.49 7.42
C ALA A 389 -17.50 3.85 8.08
N GLN A 390 -16.80 3.87 9.22
CA GLN A 390 -16.59 5.08 10.02
C GLN A 390 -15.20 5.14 10.64
N GLY A 391 -14.66 6.35 10.78
CA GLY A 391 -13.39 6.65 11.42
C GLY A 391 -13.26 8.15 11.68
N ASN A 392 -12.35 8.56 12.56
CA ASN A 392 -12.10 9.99 12.86
C ASN A 392 -11.33 10.69 11.73
N TYR A 393 -10.49 9.95 11.02
CA TYR A 393 -9.77 10.34 9.82
C TYR A 393 -9.46 9.04 9.06
N ILE A 394 -10.09 8.83 7.90
CA ILE A 394 -9.92 7.62 7.09
C ILE A 394 -8.80 7.86 6.07
N GLU A 395 -7.91 6.87 5.95
CA GLU A 395 -6.80 6.87 4.99
C GLU A 395 -6.93 5.62 4.11
N ALA A 396 -6.78 5.79 2.79
CA ALA A 396 -6.87 4.72 1.81
C ALA A 396 -5.66 4.68 0.86
N ILE A 397 -5.34 3.47 0.40
CA ILE A 397 -4.20 3.21 -0.47
C ILE A 397 -4.51 2.07 -1.43
N CYS A 398 -4.14 2.24 -2.70
CA CYS A 398 -4.04 1.14 -3.64
C CYS A 398 -2.76 0.35 -3.35
N ARG A 399 -2.87 -0.96 -3.17
CA ARG A 399 -1.73 -1.86 -2.97
C ARG A 399 -1.89 -3.13 -3.79
N SER A 400 -0.79 -3.81 -4.10
CA SER A 400 -0.80 -5.07 -4.83
C SER A 400 -1.73 -6.11 -4.19
N ASN A 401 -2.47 -6.84 -5.01
CA ASN A 401 -3.35 -7.93 -4.60
C ASN A 401 -2.53 -9.21 -4.37
N ARG A 402 -2.41 -9.68 -3.12
CA ARG A 402 -1.48 -10.78 -2.76
C ARG A 402 -2.13 -12.15 -2.92
N HIS A 403 -2.53 -12.49 -4.14
CA HIS A 403 -3.31 -13.68 -4.46
C HIS A 403 -2.50 -14.89 -4.97
N ASP A 404 -1.29 -14.67 -5.51
CA ASP A 404 -0.59 -15.64 -6.37
C ASP A 404 -0.43 -17.03 -5.75
N SER A 405 -0.08 -17.06 -4.48
CA SER A 405 0.21 -18.28 -3.74
C SER A 405 -1.03 -18.97 -3.15
N CYS A 406 -2.23 -18.39 -3.25
CA CYS A 406 -3.44 -18.98 -2.66
C CYS A 406 -3.76 -20.39 -3.21
N PRO A 407 -3.76 -20.66 -4.53
CA PRO A 407 -4.19 -21.95 -5.07
C PRO A 407 -3.27 -23.12 -4.69
N GLU A 408 -2.01 -22.83 -4.33
CA GLU A 408 -1.01 -23.82 -3.95
C GLU A 408 -1.14 -24.30 -2.49
N ILE A 409 -1.88 -23.57 -1.65
CA ILE A 409 -1.98 -23.87 -0.21
C ILE A 409 -3.07 -24.92 0.08
N THR A 410 -2.66 -26.00 0.72
CA THR A 410 -3.50 -27.17 1.04
C THR A 410 -3.90 -27.28 2.51
N ASN A 411 -3.71 -26.24 3.34
CA ASN A 411 -4.12 -26.25 4.75
C ASN A 411 -4.72 -24.91 5.19
N GLN A 412 -5.61 -24.94 6.19
CA GLN A 412 -6.35 -23.75 6.63
C GLN A 412 -5.43 -22.67 7.20
N TYR A 413 -4.48 -23.03 8.08
CA TYR A 413 -3.66 -22.06 8.80
C TYR A 413 -2.82 -21.18 7.86
N ASP A 414 -2.08 -21.79 6.94
CA ASP A 414 -1.21 -21.02 6.04
C ASP A 414 -2.00 -20.23 5.00
N CYS A 415 -3.24 -20.65 4.70
CA CYS A 415 -4.17 -19.94 3.83
C CYS A 415 -4.66 -18.65 4.48
N GLU A 416 -5.09 -18.72 5.74
CA GLU A 416 -5.70 -17.61 6.48
C GLU A 416 -4.66 -16.68 7.13
N ASN A 417 -3.36 -16.89 6.83
CA ASN A 417 -2.27 -16.03 7.27
C ASN A 417 -2.23 -14.70 6.48
N ILE A 418 -2.99 -13.72 6.99
CA ILE A 418 -3.11 -12.36 6.43
C ILE A 418 -1.79 -11.57 6.33
N GLN A 419 -0.72 -11.97 7.03
CA GLN A 419 0.58 -11.32 6.91
C GLN A 419 1.29 -11.74 5.62
N ALA A 420 1.17 -13.02 5.24
CA ALA A 420 1.80 -13.55 4.03
C ALA A 420 1.01 -13.26 2.75
N ARG A 421 -0.33 -13.31 2.81
CA ARG A 421 -1.20 -13.38 1.61
C ARG A 421 -2.61 -12.87 1.88
N ASP A 422 -3.37 -12.60 0.82
CA ASP A 422 -4.77 -12.22 0.88
C ASP A 422 -5.64 -13.37 0.37
N CYS A 423 -5.80 -14.43 1.18
CA CYS A 423 -6.59 -15.62 0.84
C CYS A 423 -7.69 -15.92 1.87
N TYR A 424 -8.58 -16.85 1.55
CA TYR A 424 -9.56 -17.43 2.47
C TYR A 424 -9.74 -18.94 2.24
N TRP A 425 -10.12 -19.67 3.28
CA TRP A 425 -10.34 -21.12 3.21
C TRP A 425 -11.77 -21.46 2.75
N ILE A 426 -11.87 -22.25 1.68
CA ILE A 426 -13.12 -22.83 1.18
C ILE A 426 -13.14 -24.31 1.54
N GLY A 427 -13.86 -24.64 2.61
CA GLY A 427 -13.99 -26.00 3.09
C GLY A 427 -14.51 -26.03 4.51
N LYS A 428 -14.47 -27.22 5.12
CA LYS A 428 -14.74 -27.34 6.55
C LYS A 428 -13.65 -26.58 7.31
N ARG A 429 -14.04 -25.63 8.15
CA ARG A 429 -13.14 -24.83 8.99
C ARG A 429 -13.06 -25.44 10.40
N VAL A 430 -11.91 -25.27 11.05
CA VAL A 430 -11.73 -25.63 12.46
C VAL A 430 -11.27 -24.39 13.21
N ASP A 431 -12.24 -23.65 13.74
CA ASP A 431 -12.02 -22.32 14.31
C ASP A 431 -11.97 -22.34 15.85
N PRO A 432 -11.26 -21.39 16.50
CA PRO A 432 -11.28 -21.25 17.95
C PRO A 432 -12.70 -21.02 18.50
N PRO A 433 -13.03 -21.52 19.70
CA PRO A 433 -12.13 -22.11 20.69
C PRO A 433 -11.87 -23.61 20.52
N GLN A 434 -12.33 -24.25 19.43
CA GLN A 434 -12.30 -25.72 19.29
C GLN A 434 -11.04 -26.28 18.64
N ALA A 435 -10.18 -25.42 18.08
CA ALA A 435 -8.90 -25.82 17.48
C ALA A 435 -7.72 -24.99 17.99
N SER A 436 -6.61 -25.69 18.16
CA SER A 436 -5.24 -25.15 18.17
C SER A 436 -4.74 -24.88 16.74
N GLU A 437 -3.67 -24.08 16.61
CA GLU A 437 -3.00 -23.85 15.32
C GLU A 437 -2.58 -25.17 14.63
N GLN A 438 -2.16 -26.17 15.41
CA GLN A 438 -1.80 -27.49 14.89
C GLN A 438 -2.99 -28.16 14.19
N GLN A 439 -4.19 -28.12 14.79
CA GLN A 439 -5.39 -28.70 14.17
C GLN A 439 -5.80 -27.95 12.88
N GLN A 440 -5.48 -26.66 12.76
CA GLN A 440 -5.69 -25.89 11.53
C GLN A 440 -4.66 -26.20 10.44
N ARG A 441 -3.43 -26.55 10.81
CA ARG A 441 -2.39 -27.06 9.88
C ARG A 441 -2.66 -28.49 9.44
N GLU A 442 -3.27 -29.30 10.30
CA GLU A 442 -3.72 -30.67 10.00
C GLU A 442 -5.00 -30.69 9.16
N ASN A 443 -5.82 -29.63 9.21
CA ASN A 443 -7.03 -29.49 8.39
C ASN A 443 -6.69 -29.36 6.89
N LYS A 444 -7.02 -30.42 6.13
CA LYS A 444 -6.94 -30.49 4.67
C LYS A 444 -8.31 -30.73 4.02
N GLU A 445 -9.41 -30.57 4.77
CA GLU A 445 -10.78 -30.80 4.29
C GLU A 445 -11.35 -29.55 3.57
N GLY A 446 -10.59 -29.01 2.62
CA GLY A 446 -10.89 -27.78 1.89
C GLY A 446 -9.82 -27.38 0.88
N LYS A 447 -9.99 -26.21 0.28
CA LYS A 447 -9.05 -25.55 -0.64
C LYS A 447 -8.82 -24.10 -0.22
N CYS A 448 -7.65 -23.57 -0.51
CA CYS A 448 -7.36 -22.14 -0.35
C CYS A 448 -7.69 -21.37 -1.64
N ALA A 449 -8.21 -20.15 -1.51
CA ALA A 449 -8.58 -19.28 -2.63
C ALA A 449 -8.23 -17.80 -2.37
N PRO A 450 -7.93 -17.01 -3.42
CA PRO A 450 -7.79 -15.56 -3.33
C PRO A 450 -8.96 -14.89 -2.62
N LEU A 451 -8.69 -13.99 -1.67
CA LEU A 451 -9.72 -13.19 -1.02
C LEU A 451 -10.40 -12.30 -2.05
N VAL A 452 -9.62 -11.52 -2.82
CA VAL A 452 -10.05 -10.82 -4.04
C VAL A 452 -9.44 -11.56 -5.22
N SER A 453 -10.30 -12.10 -6.09
CA SER A 453 -9.83 -12.81 -7.29
C SER A 453 -9.05 -11.87 -8.22
N PRO A 454 -7.94 -12.30 -8.86
CA PRO A 454 -7.31 -11.51 -9.91
C PRO A 454 -8.22 -11.34 -11.12
N GLY A 455 -8.05 -10.25 -11.87
CA GLY A 455 -8.59 -10.11 -13.21
C GLY A 455 -7.67 -10.80 -14.22
N THR A 456 -8.24 -11.30 -15.31
CA THR A 456 -7.49 -11.94 -16.40
C THR A 456 -7.99 -11.44 -17.76
N ALA A 457 -7.13 -11.41 -18.77
CA ALA A 457 -7.53 -11.11 -20.15
C ALA A 457 -8.30 -12.30 -20.78
N PHE A 458 -9.52 -12.56 -20.29
CA PHE A 458 -10.35 -13.75 -20.60
C PHE A 458 -10.77 -13.90 -22.09
N TRP A 459 -10.52 -12.90 -22.93
CA TRP A 459 -10.81 -12.95 -24.37
C TRP A 459 -9.63 -13.59 -25.15
N PRO A 460 -9.90 -14.29 -26.27
CA PRO A 460 -8.84 -14.99 -27.01
C PRO A 460 -7.86 -14.03 -27.73
N GLY A 461 -6.56 -14.30 -27.62
CA GLY A 461 -5.49 -13.60 -28.37
C GLY A 461 -4.06 -14.01 -27.96
N GLU A 462 -3.06 -13.78 -28.83
CA GLU A 462 -1.66 -14.22 -28.63
C GLU A 462 -0.86 -13.47 -27.53
N SER A 463 -1.43 -12.44 -26.89
CA SER A 463 -0.71 -11.56 -25.97
C SER A 463 -1.40 -11.35 -24.61
N THR A 464 -2.42 -12.15 -24.27
CA THR A 464 -3.24 -11.99 -23.04
C THR A 464 -2.40 -11.96 -21.76
N THR A 465 -1.39 -12.82 -21.62
CA THR A 465 -0.43 -12.85 -20.51
C THR A 465 0.38 -11.57 -20.33
N LYS A 466 0.61 -10.79 -21.39
CA LYS A 466 1.31 -9.50 -21.28
C LYS A 466 0.42 -8.35 -20.81
N VAL A 467 -0.90 -8.53 -20.84
CA VAL A 467 -1.87 -7.47 -20.52
C VAL A 467 -2.31 -7.53 -19.05
N SER A 468 -2.47 -8.73 -18.49
CA SER A 468 -2.89 -8.96 -17.09
C SER A 468 -1.87 -9.72 -16.22
N GLY A 469 -0.64 -9.94 -16.70
CA GLY A 469 0.41 -10.74 -16.03
C GLY A 469 0.15 -12.25 -15.92
N LEU A 470 -1.11 -12.66 -15.89
CA LEU A 470 -1.58 -14.03 -15.70
C LEU A 470 -2.09 -14.67 -17.00
N ASP A 471 -1.95 -15.99 -17.12
CA ASP A 471 -2.56 -16.78 -18.18
C ASP A 471 -4.00 -17.16 -17.78
N PRO A 472 -5.04 -16.65 -18.46
CA PRO A 472 -6.42 -16.91 -18.08
C PRO A 472 -6.75 -18.41 -18.07
N LYS A 473 -6.19 -19.18 -19.00
CA LYS A 473 -6.47 -20.61 -19.10
C LYS A 473 -5.78 -21.37 -17.97
N ALA A 474 -4.51 -21.09 -17.69
CA ALA A 474 -3.80 -21.75 -16.59
C ALA A 474 -4.41 -21.43 -15.21
N THR A 475 -4.80 -20.16 -14.98
CA THR A 475 -5.49 -19.72 -13.75
C THR A 475 -6.81 -20.48 -13.56
N CYS A 476 -7.63 -20.61 -14.61
CA CYS A 476 -8.89 -21.32 -14.51
C CYS A 476 -8.72 -22.85 -14.43
N ASP A 477 -7.79 -23.44 -15.20
CA ASP A 477 -7.59 -24.90 -15.21
C ASP A 477 -7.13 -25.46 -13.85
N ALA A 478 -6.51 -24.65 -12.98
CA ALA A 478 -6.23 -25.02 -11.58
C ALA A 478 -7.52 -25.28 -10.76
N GLY A 479 -8.66 -24.76 -11.21
CA GLY A 479 -9.97 -24.99 -10.64
C GLY A 479 -10.61 -26.34 -11.00
N ASN A 480 -10.15 -26.99 -12.07
CA ASN A 480 -10.73 -28.23 -12.61
C ASN A 480 -10.87 -29.32 -11.53
N THR A 481 -12.00 -30.02 -11.50
CA THR A 481 -12.23 -31.13 -10.58
C THR A 481 -12.76 -32.37 -11.31
N GLU A 482 -12.38 -33.54 -10.80
CA GLU A 482 -12.91 -34.82 -11.22
C GLU A 482 -13.50 -35.53 -10.00
N CYS A 483 -14.70 -36.08 -10.16
CA CYS A 483 -15.34 -36.89 -9.13
C CYS A 483 -15.79 -38.23 -9.70
N ASN A 484 -15.26 -39.32 -9.14
CA ASN A 484 -15.57 -40.68 -9.54
C ASN A 484 -16.76 -41.21 -8.74
N VAL A 485 -17.95 -41.18 -9.33
CA VAL A 485 -19.19 -41.67 -8.72
C VAL A 485 -19.30 -43.18 -8.92
N VAL A 486 -19.47 -43.93 -7.83
CA VAL A 486 -19.53 -45.40 -7.87
C VAL A 486 -20.99 -45.86 -7.73
N TRP A 487 -21.45 -46.64 -8.71
CA TRP A 487 -22.75 -47.29 -8.70
C TRP A 487 -22.61 -48.80 -8.53
N GLN A 488 -23.53 -49.41 -7.80
CA GLN A 488 -23.62 -50.86 -7.59
C GLN A 488 -25.01 -51.39 -7.98
N LYS A 489 -25.04 -52.60 -8.52
CA LYS A 489 -26.26 -53.39 -8.74
C LYS A 489 -26.13 -54.74 -8.03
N ALA A 490 -27.18 -55.17 -7.32
CA ALA A 490 -27.19 -56.42 -6.58
C ALA A 490 -27.03 -57.64 -7.51
N GLY A 491 -26.22 -58.62 -7.11
CA GLY A 491 -25.78 -59.73 -7.96
C GLY A 491 -26.75 -60.91 -7.99
N LEU A 492 -27.36 -61.25 -6.86
CA LEU A 492 -28.25 -62.41 -6.72
C LEU A 492 -29.75 -62.09 -6.92
N GLY A 493 -30.08 -60.85 -7.28
CA GLY A 493 -31.46 -60.40 -7.47
C GLY A 493 -32.19 -60.24 -6.14
N GLY A 494 -32.31 -58.99 -5.66
CA GLY A 494 -32.91 -58.70 -4.36
C GLY A 494 -34.40 -59.07 -4.30
N ASN A 495 -34.72 -60.26 -3.78
CA ASN A 495 -36.02 -60.67 -3.22
C ASN A 495 -35.95 -62.07 -2.57
N LEU A 496 -35.26 -62.19 -1.43
CA LEU A 496 -35.30 -63.40 -0.60
C LEU A 496 -35.53 -63.14 0.90
N LEU A 497 -35.48 -61.87 1.32
CA LEU A 497 -35.94 -61.39 2.62
C LEU A 497 -36.66 -60.06 2.38
N GLU A 498 -37.99 -60.12 2.22
CA GLU A 498 -38.82 -58.93 1.95
C GLU A 498 -38.74 -57.95 3.13
N GLY A 499 -38.20 -56.75 2.89
CA GLY A 499 -38.08 -55.72 3.93
C GLY A 499 -37.29 -54.48 3.50
N SER A 500 -36.23 -54.64 2.70
CA SER A 500 -35.50 -53.49 2.13
C SER A 500 -36.05 -53.11 0.76
N THR A 501 -36.85 -52.05 0.70
CA THR A 501 -37.21 -51.37 -0.56
C THR A 501 -35.98 -50.68 -1.14
N TRP A 502 -35.32 -51.29 -2.13
CA TRP A 502 -34.25 -50.65 -2.90
C TRP A 502 -34.86 -49.62 -3.87
N SER A 503 -35.11 -48.40 -3.38
CA SER A 503 -35.48 -47.26 -4.22
C SER A 503 -34.26 -46.78 -5.02
N GLY A 504 -34.18 -47.20 -6.29
CA GLY A 504 -33.15 -46.79 -7.25
C GLY A 504 -33.71 -46.58 -8.65
N ASP A 505 -32.97 -45.86 -9.49
CA ASP A 505 -33.42 -45.27 -10.76
C ASP A 505 -33.74 -46.31 -11.85
N GLY A 506 -34.91 -46.95 -11.79
CA GLY A 506 -35.55 -47.71 -12.88
C GLY A 506 -34.83 -48.97 -13.40
N GLY A 507 -33.56 -49.21 -13.06
CA GLY A 507 -32.71 -50.27 -13.62
C GLY A 507 -31.94 -51.11 -12.60
N GLY A 508 -32.18 -50.90 -11.30
CA GLY A 508 -31.56 -51.65 -10.19
C GLY A 508 -30.15 -51.20 -9.79
N TRP A 509 -29.67 -50.07 -10.32
CA TRP A 509 -28.41 -49.45 -9.91
C TRP A 509 -28.63 -48.43 -8.79
N LYS A 510 -27.76 -48.43 -7.78
CA LYS A 510 -27.76 -47.49 -6.66
C LYS A 510 -26.38 -46.85 -6.52
N CYS A 511 -26.30 -45.55 -6.30
CA CYS A 511 -25.03 -44.89 -5.97
C CYS A 511 -24.59 -45.29 -4.56
N VAL A 512 -23.31 -45.66 -4.40
CA VAL A 512 -22.73 -46.17 -3.14
C VAL A 512 -21.50 -45.39 -2.66
N ALA A 513 -20.90 -44.54 -3.51
CA ALA A 513 -19.85 -43.61 -3.13
C ALA A 513 -19.83 -42.37 -4.02
N ASN A 514 -19.43 -41.24 -3.42
CA ASN A 514 -19.28 -39.92 -4.04
C ASN A 514 -20.57 -39.39 -4.71
N CYS A 515 -21.72 -39.74 -4.14
CA CYS A 515 -23.04 -39.42 -4.68
C CYS A 515 -23.38 -37.92 -4.61
N GLU A 516 -22.72 -37.18 -3.73
CA GLU A 516 -22.81 -35.72 -3.60
C GLU A 516 -22.43 -35.00 -4.90
N CYS A 517 -21.56 -35.60 -5.74
CA CYS A 517 -21.17 -35.04 -7.02
C CYS A 517 -22.28 -35.02 -8.09
N LEU A 518 -23.40 -35.69 -7.81
CA LEU A 518 -24.60 -35.65 -8.65
C LEU A 518 -25.57 -34.52 -8.26
N ASN A 519 -25.31 -33.84 -7.13
CA ASN A 519 -26.20 -32.84 -6.55
C ASN A 519 -25.81 -31.42 -6.98
N LYS A 520 -26.77 -30.50 -6.93
CA LYS A 520 -26.59 -29.11 -7.38
C LYS A 520 -25.61 -28.33 -6.51
N GLU A 521 -25.55 -28.65 -5.22
CA GLU A 521 -24.65 -28.05 -4.24
C GLU A 521 -23.17 -28.29 -4.59
N TYR A 522 -22.83 -29.41 -5.24
CA TYR A 522 -21.46 -29.69 -5.70
C TYR A 522 -21.07 -28.82 -6.91
N LEU A 523 -21.99 -28.61 -7.85
CA LEU A 523 -21.79 -27.69 -8.97
C LEU A 523 -21.64 -26.24 -8.47
N GLN A 524 -22.47 -25.83 -7.51
CA GLN A 524 -22.36 -24.51 -6.85
C GLN A 524 -21.00 -24.32 -6.17
N ALA A 525 -20.59 -25.26 -5.31
CA ALA A 525 -19.32 -25.19 -4.59
C ALA A 525 -18.12 -25.19 -5.54
N THR A 526 -18.16 -26.00 -6.61
CA THR A 526 -17.08 -26.04 -7.62
C THR A 526 -17.02 -24.75 -8.43
N ASN A 527 -18.16 -24.21 -8.87
CA ASN A 527 -18.19 -22.92 -9.57
C ASN A 527 -17.72 -21.76 -8.67
N ASN A 528 -18.06 -21.80 -7.38
CA ASN A 528 -17.57 -20.85 -6.40
C ASN A 528 -16.05 -20.91 -6.23
N TYR A 529 -15.46 -22.11 -6.31
CA TYR A 529 -14.01 -22.24 -6.38
C TYR A 529 -13.47 -21.67 -7.69
N CYS A 530 -14.03 -22.03 -8.86
CA CYS A 530 -13.62 -21.49 -10.16
C CYS A 530 -13.50 -19.95 -10.12
N LYS A 531 -14.62 -19.25 -9.81
CA LYS A 531 -14.70 -17.78 -9.83
C LYS A 531 -13.85 -17.09 -8.74
N SER A 532 -13.36 -17.84 -7.75
CA SER A 532 -12.46 -17.30 -6.72
C SER A 532 -10.99 -17.25 -7.19
N LEU A 533 -10.62 -18.07 -8.17
CA LEU A 533 -9.25 -18.13 -8.72
C LEU A 533 -8.94 -16.97 -9.69
N GLY A 534 -9.96 -16.41 -10.33
CA GLY A 534 -9.85 -15.34 -11.32
C GLY A 534 -11.18 -15.17 -12.07
N ASP A 535 -11.16 -14.56 -13.26
CA ASP A 535 -12.35 -14.47 -14.13
C ASP A 535 -12.64 -15.81 -14.81
N CYS A 536 -13.13 -16.77 -14.02
CA CYS A 536 -13.35 -18.15 -14.40
C CYS A 536 -14.78 -18.60 -14.06
N GLY A 537 -15.28 -19.63 -14.74
CA GLY A 537 -16.57 -20.22 -14.40
C GLY A 537 -17.78 -19.40 -14.88
N ALA A 538 -18.93 -19.66 -14.25
CA ALA A 538 -20.19 -18.97 -14.49
C ALA A 538 -20.35 -17.82 -13.50
N TRP A 539 -20.31 -16.57 -14.01
CA TRP A 539 -20.34 -15.38 -13.17
C TRP A 539 -20.89 -14.13 -13.87
N TYR A 540 -20.95 -13.03 -13.13
CA TYR A 540 -21.50 -11.74 -13.56
C TYR A 540 -20.40 -10.75 -13.99
N ASN A 541 -20.69 -9.93 -15.00
CA ASN A 541 -19.89 -8.73 -15.30
C ASN A 541 -20.32 -7.52 -14.44
N ILE A 542 -19.57 -6.42 -14.54
CA ILE A 542 -19.88 -5.13 -13.88
C ILE A 542 -21.27 -4.53 -14.20
N ASN A 543 -21.93 -4.95 -15.27
CA ASN A 543 -23.28 -4.50 -15.67
C ASN A 543 -24.37 -5.52 -15.24
N GLY A 544 -24.03 -6.45 -14.34
CA GLY A 544 -24.97 -7.43 -13.77
C GLY A 544 -25.43 -8.52 -14.73
N LYS A 545 -24.75 -8.74 -15.86
CA LYS A 545 -25.08 -9.81 -16.82
C LYS A 545 -24.38 -11.12 -16.44
N PHE A 546 -25.17 -12.14 -16.12
CA PHE A 546 -24.72 -13.50 -15.88
C PHE A 546 -24.40 -14.25 -17.18
N THR A 547 -23.32 -15.03 -17.21
CA THR A 547 -23.03 -15.99 -18.27
C THR A 547 -22.50 -17.29 -17.69
N THR A 548 -22.69 -18.41 -18.40
CA THR A 548 -22.28 -19.76 -17.97
C THR A 548 -21.11 -20.33 -18.77
N GLY A 549 -20.64 -19.66 -19.83
CA GLY A 549 -19.71 -20.22 -20.80
C GLY A 549 -18.32 -20.61 -20.26
N GLY A 550 -17.92 -20.09 -19.10
CA GLY A 550 -16.68 -20.48 -18.41
C GLY A 550 -16.81 -21.72 -17.51
N PHE A 551 -17.99 -22.33 -17.37
CA PHE A 551 -18.22 -23.51 -16.53
C PHE A 551 -18.78 -24.66 -17.37
N ILE A 552 -17.98 -25.71 -17.56
CA ILE A 552 -18.35 -26.89 -18.36
C ILE A 552 -18.44 -28.09 -17.43
N GLU A 553 -19.52 -28.86 -17.52
CA GLU A 553 -19.79 -30.01 -16.66
C GLU A 553 -20.33 -31.19 -17.51
N THR A 554 -20.13 -32.44 -17.06
CA THR A 554 -20.50 -33.65 -17.82
C THR A 554 -21.77 -34.36 -17.32
N ASN A 555 -22.36 -33.91 -16.21
CA ASN A 555 -23.58 -34.41 -15.61
C ASN A 555 -24.81 -33.62 -16.10
N THR A 556 -25.26 -33.92 -17.32
CA THR A 556 -26.36 -33.24 -18.04
C THR A 556 -27.76 -33.34 -17.39
N LYS A 557 -27.86 -33.60 -16.09
CA LYS A 557 -29.09 -33.69 -15.29
C LYS A 557 -29.37 -32.44 -14.45
N VAL A 558 -28.39 -31.54 -14.27
CA VAL A 558 -28.51 -30.38 -13.36
C VAL A 558 -27.84 -29.13 -13.95
N ASP A 559 -28.64 -28.17 -14.40
CA ASP A 559 -28.15 -26.86 -14.86
C ASP A 559 -27.86 -25.89 -13.68
N LEU A 560 -26.81 -25.09 -13.82
CA LEU A 560 -26.45 -24.00 -12.90
C LEU A 560 -27.14 -22.69 -13.33
N LEU A 561 -27.99 -22.11 -12.48
CA LEU A 561 -28.71 -20.87 -12.73
C LEU A 561 -28.07 -19.68 -11.99
N SER A 562 -28.47 -18.46 -12.35
CA SER A 562 -27.93 -17.24 -11.74
C SER A 562 -28.19 -17.14 -10.23
N SER A 563 -29.32 -17.69 -9.74
CA SER A 563 -29.66 -17.76 -8.32
C SER A 563 -28.81 -18.76 -7.51
N ASP A 564 -28.09 -19.66 -8.19
CA ASP A 564 -27.29 -20.71 -7.53
C ASP A 564 -25.88 -20.23 -7.16
N VAL A 565 -25.36 -19.22 -7.88
CA VAL A 565 -23.97 -18.75 -7.75
C VAL A 565 -23.79 -17.63 -6.71
N GLU A 566 -24.88 -17.08 -6.17
CA GLU A 566 -24.86 -16.00 -5.16
C GLU A 566 -24.47 -16.52 -3.76
N ARG A 567 -24.61 -17.83 -3.54
CA ARG A 567 -24.30 -18.48 -2.28
C ARG A 567 -22.80 -18.77 -2.15
N TYR A 568 -22.05 -17.88 -1.52
CA TYR A 568 -20.58 -17.98 -1.37
C TYR A 568 -20.10 -18.84 -0.19
N ASP A 569 -21.00 -19.29 0.70
CA ASP A 569 -20.72 -20.11 1.89
C ASP A 569 -20.88 -21.63 1.66
N SER A 570 -21.20 -22.06 0.43
CA SER A 570 -21.54 -23.45 0.14
C SER A 570 -20.31 -24.37 0.17
N LEU A 571 -20.18 -25.11 1.27
CA LEU A 571 -19.14 -26.10 1.47
C LEU A 571 -19.55 -27.44 0.85
N VAL A 572 -18.80 -27.90 -0.16
CA VAL A 572 -18.64 -29.32 -0.43
C VAL A 572 -17.15 -29.61 -0.53
N SER A 573 -16.57 -30.16 0.54
CA SER A 573 -15.30 -30.86 0.41
C SER A 573 -15.58 -32.08 -0.46
N PRO A 574 -14.92 -32.25 -1.63
CA PRO A 574 -14.89 -33.56 -2.25
C PRO A 574 -14.17 -34.45 -1.24
N ALA A 575 -14.89 -35.40 -0.66
CA ALA A 575 -14.26 -36.38 0.20
C ALA A 575 -13.29 -37.16 -0.68
N GLY A 576 -12.00 -36.81 -0.60
CA GLY A 576 -10.87 -37.55 -1.15
C GLY A 576 -10.67 -38.91 -0.47
N GLY A 577 -11.77 -39.53 -0.04
CA GLY A 577 -11.81 -40.93 0.26
C GLY A 577 -11.47 -41.68 -1.02
N LYS A 578 -10.33 -42.37 -0.99
CA LYS A 578 -10.27 -43.69 -1.63
C LYS A 578 -11.45 -44.48 -1.08
N SER A 579 -12.53 -44.50 -1.84
CA SER A 579 -13.70 -45.27 -1.49
C SER A 579 -13.26 -46.73 -1.47
N ASP A 580 -13.29 -47.36 -0.30
CA ASP A 580 -12.85 -48.75 -0.09
C ASP A 580 -13.71 -49.79 -0.88
N TYR A 581 -14.66 -49.30 -1.68
CA TYR A 581 -15.37 -50.02 -2.74
C TYR A 581 -14.52 -50.32 -3.99
N ASP A 582 -13.35 -49.68 -4.18
CA ASP A 582 -12.44 -49.98 -5.30
C ASP A 582 -11.95 -51.45 -5.30
N ASN A 583 -12.10 -52.16 -4.17
CA ASN A 583 -11.98 -53.60 -4.12
C ASN A 583 -13.30 -54.25 -3.65
N LYS A 584 -13.68 -55.37 -4.27
CA LYS A 584 -14.86 -56.17 -3.85
C LYS A 584 -14.75 -56.69 -2.40
N PHE A 585 -13.58 -56.60 -1.78
CA PHE A 585 -13.27 -57.13 -0.46
C PHE A 585 -13.70 -56.18 0.68
N GLY A 586 -13.53 -54.86 0.52
CA GLY A 586 -13.94 -53.83 1.47
C GLY A 586 -15.47 -53.63 1.47
N ALA A 587 -16.08 -53.68 0.29
CA ALA A 587 -17.53 -53.74 0.12
C ALA A 587 -18.13 -54.96 0.87
N PHE A 588 -17.47 -56.12 0.79
CA PHE A 588 -17.83 -57.32 1.55
C PHE A 588 -17.77 -57.06 3.05
N PHE A 589 -16.67 -56.54 3.62
CA PHE A 589 -16.60 -56.30 5.06
C PHE A 589 -17.65 -55.32 5.60
N LYS A 590 -18.04 -54.29 4.83
CA LYS A 590 -19.14 -53.38 5.22
C LYS A 590 -20.51 -54.07 5.27
N GLN A 591 -20.84 -54.94 4.32
CA GLN A 591 -22.12 -55.69 4.34
C GLN A 591 -22.11 -56.90 5.28
N ALA A 592 -20.93 -57.49 5.50
CA ALA A 592 -20.69 -58.62 6.38
C ALA A 592 -20.58 -58.24 7.86
N ALA A 593 -20.30 -56.97 8.19
CA ALA A 593 -20.04 -56.51 9.57
C ALA A 593 -21.09 -56.99 10.61
N PRO A 594 -22.42 -56.92 10.37
CA PRO A 594 -23.40 -57.44 11.32
C PRO A 594 -23.26 -58.96 11.56
N GLY A 595 -22.96 -59.73 10.52
CA GLY A 595 -22.72 -61.17 10.60
C GLY A 595 -21.42 -61.51 11.33
N LEU A 596 -20.34 -60.78 11.03
CA LEU A 596 -19.04 -60.95 11.69
C LEU A 596 -19.09 -60.61 13.18
N ILE A 597 -19.83 -59.57 13.58
CA ILE A 597 -20.05 -59.20 14.99
C ILE A 597 -20.81 -60.33 15.71
N VAL A 598 -21.87 -60.87 15.11
CA VAL A 598 -22.64 -61.99 15.69
C VAL A 598 -21.81 -63.28 15.77
N ILE A 599 -20.99 -63.59 14.77
CA ILE A 599 -20.06 -64.73 14.78
C ILE A 599 -18.98 -64.54 15.86
N GLY A 600 -18.41 -63.34 16.01
CA GLY A 600 -17.43 -63.02 17.05
C GLY A 600 -18.00 -63.15 18.46
N LEU A 601 -19.18 -62.58 18.71
CA LEU A 601 -19.87 -62.66 20.01
C LEU A 601 -20.28 -64.09 20.37
N THR A 602 -20.77 -64.87 19.41
CA THR A 602 -21.13 -66.29 19.64
C THR A 602 -19.89 -67.16 19.85
N ALA A 603 -18.78 -66.91 19.14
CA ALA A 603 -17.51 -67.62 19.34
C ALA A 603 -16.91 -67.39 20.73
N VAL A 604 -16.87 -66.13 21.20
CA VAL A 604 -16.40 -65.80 22.56
C VAL A 604 -17.33 -66.41 23.61
N GLY A 605 -18.65 -66.34 23.43
CA GLY A 605 -19.63 -66.98 24.33
C GLY A 605 -19.45 -68.50 24.43
N THR A 606 -19.13 -69.19 23.32
CA THR A 606 -18.86 -70.63 23.35
C THR A 606 -17.50 -71.01 23.95
N ALA A 607 -16.49 -70.14 23.84
CA ALA A 607 -15.17 -70.38 24.46
C ALA A 607 -15.23 -70.26 26.00
N ILE A 608 -16.02 -69.33 26.53
CA ILE A 608 -16.20 -69.14 27.98
C ILE A 608 -17.00 -70.29 28.60
N ALA A 609 -17.94 -70.89 27.86
CA ALA A 609 -18.82 -71.95 28.37
C ALA A 609 -18.14 -73.33 28.59
N PHE A 610 -16.89 -73.52 28.17
CA PHE A 610 -16.22 -74.84 28.24
C PHE A 610 -14.82 -74.83 28.88
N ALA A 611 -14.32 -73.69 29.37
CA ALA A 611 -12.96 -73.55 29.91
C ALA A 611 -12.80 -74.00 31.38
N GLY A 612 -13.31 -75.19 31.71
CA GLY A 612 -12.75 -75.99 32.80
C GLY A 612 -11.53 -76.75 32.28
N TYR A 613 -10.41 -76.68 33.01
CA TYR A 613 -9.06 -77.14 32.60
C TYR A 613 -8.36 -76.23 31.57
N GLY A 614 -7.09 -75.93 31.87
CA GLY A 614 -6.46 -74.69 31.39
C GLY A 614 -5.74 -74.77 30.04
N THR A 615 -5.70 -73.62 29.35
CA THR A 615 -4.56 -73.16 28.54
C THR A 615 -4.73 -71.66 28.22
N MET A 616 -4.08 -70.79 29.01
CA MET A 616 -4.06 -69.35 28.77
C MET A 616 -3.11 -69.00 27.61
N ALA A 617 -3.56 -69.16 26.35
CA ALA A 617 -2.75 -68.77 25.18
C ALA A 617 -3.55 -68.34 23.93
N LEU A 618 -4.76 -68.88 23.70
CA LEU A 618 -5.51 -68.63 22.45
C LEU A 618 -6.56 -67.50 22.55
N GLY A 619 -7.05 -67.16 23.74
CA GLY A 619 -8.08 -66.14 23.93
C GLY A 619 -7.62 -64.71 23.62
N SER A 620 -6.37 -64.36 23.96
CA SER A 620 -5.80 -63.03 23.73
C SER A 620 -5.48 -62.75 22.26
N ALA A 621 -5.05 -63.76 21.50
CA ALA A 621 -4.74 -63.62 20.08
C ALA A 621 -6.00 -63.31 19.24
N ILE A 622 -7.14 -63.95 19.55
CA ILE A 622 -8.39 -63.74 18.83
C ILE A 622 -9.04 -62.40 19.22
N SER A 623 -9.03 -62.02 20.50
CA SER A 623 -9.60 -60.74 20.93
C SER A 623 -8.77 -59.54 20.43
N GLN A 624 -7.42 -59.61 20.50
CA GLN A 624 -6.57 -58.56 19.94
C GLN A 624 -6.62 -58.53 18.40
N GLY A 625 -6.70 -59.68 17.72
CA GLY A 625 -6.83 -59.74 16.27
C GLY A 625 -8.14 -59.12 15.75
N LEU A 626 -9.27 -59.37 16.43
CA LEU A 626 -10.56 -58.81 16.04
C LEU A 626 -10.64 -57.29 16.33
N LEU A 627 -10.11 -56.84 17.47
CA LEU A 627 -10.09 -55.41 17.85
C LEU A 627 -9.09 -54.59 17.02
N ALA A 628 -7.93 -55.15 16.66
CA ALA A 628 -6.96 -54.48 15.79
C ALA A 628 -7.43 -54.37 14.33
N GLY A 629 -8.33 -55.26 13.90
CA GLY A 629 -8.94 -55.19 12.56
C GLY A 629 -10.03 -54.14 12.42
N THR A 630 -10.72 -53.76 13.51
CA THR A 630 -11.85 -52.82 13.46
C THR A 630 -11.45 -51.35 13.65
N THR A 631 -10.34 -51.07 14.34
CA THR A 631 -9.84 -49.70 14.57
C THR A 631 -9.37 -48.98 13.30
N GLY A 632 -9.07 -49.71 12.22
CA GLY A 632 -8.61 -49.13 10.95
C GLY A 632 -9.71 -48.73 9.95
N VAL A 633 -10.96 -49.15 10.14
CA VAL A 633 -12.01 -49.06 9.08
C VAL A 633 -13.27 -48.30 9.52
N PHE A 634 -13.54 -48.20 10.83
CA PHE A 634 -14.72 -47.51 11.34
C PHE A 634 -14.36 -46.57 12.49
N GLY A 635 -14.18 -45.27 12.19
CA GLY A 635 -14.09 -44.21 13.18
C GLY A 635 -15.42 -44.03 13.91
N LEU A 636 -15.62 -44.77 15.00
CA LEU A 636 -16.90 -44.90 15.71
C LEU A 636 -16.67 -44.87 17.22
N GLU A 637 -16.22 -43.73 17.75
CA GLU A 637 -16.00 -43.53 19.20
C GLU A 637 -17.31 -43.41 20.01
N ALA A 638 -18.47 -43.33 19.35
CA ALA A 638 -19.72 -42.90 19.97
C ALA A 638 -20.85 -43.96 20.00
N THR A 639 -20.58 -45.18 20.51
CA THR A 639 -21.69 -46.09 20.95
C THR A 639 -21.36 -47.18 21.99
N PHE A 640 -20.21 -47.15 22.68
CA PHE A 640 -19.84 -48.20 23.65
C PHE A 640 -19.62 -47.74 25.10
N THR A 641 -19.88 -46.47 25.42
CA THR A 641 -19.74 -45.93 26.78
C THR A 641 -20.88 -46.28 27.74
N ASP A 642 -22.00 -46.80 27.25
CA ASP A 642 -23.22 -47.04 28.05
C ASP A 642 -23.77 -48.48 27.95
N THR A 643 -22.89 -49.46 27.78
CA THR A 643 -23.21 -50.87 28.09
C THR A 643 -22.18 -51.49 29.03
N THR A 644 -22.66 -52.32 29.94
CA THR A 644 -21.99 -52.80 31.16
C THR A 644 -20.77 -53.70 30.98
N LEU A 645 -20.22 -53.80 29.76
CA LEU A 645 -19.04 -54.61 29.43
C LEU A 645 -17.76 -53.79 29.25
N GLY A 646 -17.83 -52.49 28.96
CA GLY A 646 -16.64 -51.64 28.75
C GLY A 646 -15.77 -51.46 30.00
N HIS A 647 -16.36 -51.51 31.20
CA HIS A 647 -15.64 -51.33 32.47
C HIS A 647 -14.82 -52.55 32.94
N LEU A 648 -14.90 -53.70 32.25
CA LEU A 648 -14.27 -54.96 32.69
C LEU A 648 -12.82 -55.16 32.20
N ALA A 649 -12.30 -54.31 31.32
CA ALA A 649 -10.97 -54.50 30.72
C ALA A 649 -9.78 -53.98 31.57
N GLY A 650 -10.04 -53.30 32.70
CA GLY A 650 -9.03 -52.45 33.37
C GLY A 650 -8.87 -52.59 34.88
N ARG A 651 -9.42 -53.61 35.55
CA ARG A 651 -9.24 -53.83 37.00
C ARG A 651 -8.97 -55.28 37.37
N SER A 652 -8.15 -55.47 38.39
CA SER A 652 -7.93 -56.75 39.07
C SER A 652 -9.27 -57.37 39.48
N PHE A 653 -9.46 -58.66 39.21
CA PHE A 653 -10.71 -59.37 39.50
C PHE A 653 -10.95 -59.47 41.01
N THR A 654 -11.93 -58.71 41.51
CA THR A 654 -12.58 -59.00 42.80
C THR A 654 -13.97 -59.58 42.52
N ALA A 655 -14.19 -60.83 42.92
CA ALA A 655 -15.47 -61.51 42.71
C ALA A 655 -16.42 -61.24 43.89
N PRO A 656 -17.66 -60.77 43.66
CA PRO A 656 -18.66 -60.72 44.72
C PRO A 656 -19.12 -62.15 45.06
N LEU A 657 -19.15 -62.49 46.34
CA LEU A 657 -19.66 -63.81 46.77
C LEU A 657 -21.19 -63.87 46.72
N THR A 658 -21.71 -65.03 46.30
CA THR A 658 -23.11 -65.41 46.49
C THR A 658 -23.23 -66.41 47.63
N THR A 659 -24.38 -66.45 48.30
CA THR A 659 -24.69 -67.40 49.39
C THR A 659 -24.41 -68.85 48.98
N GLY A 660 -23.64 -69.56 49.80
CA GLY A 660 -23.19 -70.94 49.52
C GLY A 660 -21.81 -71.08 48.88
N SER A 661 -21.13 -69.97 48.52
CA SER A 661 -19.74 -69.99 48.05
C SER A 661 -18.77 -70.53 49.11
N GLN A 662 -17.73 -71.25 48.70
CA GLN A 662 -16.65 -71.74 49.58
C GLN A 662 -15.32 -71.02 49.33
N ILE A 663 -14.68 -70.56 50.42
CA ILE A 663 -13.39 -69.85 50.42
C ILE A 663 -12.29 -70.73 51.02
N SER A 664 -11.12 -70.76 50.41
CA SER A 664 -9.91 -71.42 50.94
C SER A 664 -9.34 -70.72 52.19
N ALA A 665 -8.78 -71.48 53.13
CA ALA A 665 -8.11 -70.91 54.30
C ALA A 665 -6.86 -70.09 53.92
N GLY A 666 -6.53 -69.07 54.73
CA GLY A 666 -5.46 -68.10 54.45
C GLY A 666 -5.86 -66.95 53.50
N SER A 667 -7.06 -66.98 52.92
CA SER A 667 -7.55 -65.90 52.05
C SER A 667 -7.90 -64.64 52.86
N GLN A 668 -7.67 -63.46 52.27
CA GLN A 668 -8.06 -62.17 52.84
C GLN A 668 -9.45 -61.76 52.34
N VAL A 669 -10.25 -61.19 53.26
CA VAL A 669 -11.67 -60.90 53.07
C VAL A 669 -11.98 -59.53 53.65
N THR A 670 -12.55 -58.62 52.85
CA THR A 670 -12.94 -57.27 53.31
C THR A 670 -14.39 -57.27 53.74
N LEU A 671 -14.68 -56.76 54.95
CA LEU A 671 -16.01 -56.81 55.55
C LEU A 671 -16.78 -55.48 55.42
N ALA A 672 -18.00 -55.56 54.89
CA ALA A 672 -18.96 -54.47 54.87
C ALA A 672 -19.61 -54.27 56.26
N PRO A 673 -20.08 -53.05 56.59
CA PRO A 673 -20.75 -52.79 57.86
C PRO A 673 -22.06 -53.59 57.99
N GLY A 674 -22.28 -54.20 59.16
CA GLY A 674 -23.45 -55.05 59.45
C GLY A 674 -23.23 -56.56 59.28
N VAL A 675 -22.08 -57.00 58.77
CA VAL A 675 -21.78 -58.44 58.55
C VAL A 675 -21.32 -59.17 59.84
N TYR A 676 -20.95 -58.43 60.89
CA TYR A 676 -20.27 -58.95 62.09
C TYR A 676 -21.07 -60.01 62.87
N ASP A 677 -22.38 -59.81 63.06
CA ASP A 677 -23.25 -60.70 63.84
C ASP A 677 -23.59 -62.03 63.12
N HIS A 678 -23.11 -62.22 61.88
CA HIS A 678 -23.35 -63.40 61.06
C HIS A 678 -22.07 -64.18 60.72
N LEU A 679 -20.94 -63.81 61.31
CA LEU A 679 -19.69 -64.56 61.20
C LEU A 679 -19.71 -65.86 62.05
N PRO A 680 -19.15 -66.97 61.56
CA PRO A 680 -19.06 -68.21 62.35
C PRO A 680 -18.09 -68.04 63.53
N SER A 681 -18.41 -68.70 64.65
CA SER A 681 -17.84 -68.42 65.98
C SER A 681 -16.32 -68.61 66.09
N ASN A 682 -15.73 -69.42 65.20
CA ASN A 682 -14.29 -69.64 65.10
C ASN A 682 -13.53 -68.44 64.50
N VAL A 683 -14.18 -67.62 63.66
CA VAL A 683 -13.61 -66.38 63.11
C VAL A 683 -13.74 -65.25 64.15
N LEU A 684 -14.91 -65.15 64.80
CA LEU A 684 -15.20 -64.11 65.80
C LEU A 684 -14.21 -64.14 67.00
N ASN A 685 -13.77 -65.33 67.42
CA ASN A 685 -12.85 -65.50 68.55
C ASN A 685 -11.39 -65.11 68.25
N SER A 686 -11.04 -64.82 66.99
CA SER A 686 -9.69 -64.41 66.58
C SER A 686 -9.49 -62.89 66.47
N LEU A 687 -10.54 -62.11 66.75
CA LEU A 687 -10.55 -60.65 66.64
C LEU A 687 -10.32 -59.97 68.02
N PRO A 688 -9.52 -58.89 68.10
CA PRO A 688 -9.37 -58.11 69.33
C PRO A 688 -10.71 -57.49 69.79
N LYS A 689 -10.96 -57.45 71.11
CA LYS A 689 -12.26 -57.03 71.68
C LYS A 689 -12.58 -55.53 71.65
N GLU A 690 -11.73 -54.71 71.03
CA GLU A 690 -11.88 -53.25 70.97
C GLU A 690 -11.64 -52.74 69.54
N PHE A 691 -12.60 -52.88 68.62
CA PHE A 691 -12.64 -52.07 67.39
C PHE A 691 -14.06 -51.91 66.83
N VAL A 692 -14.34 -50.72 66.28
CA VAL A 692 -15.61 -50.34 65.63
C VAL A 692 -15.30 -49.46 64.43
N ALA A 693 -15.30 -50.02 63.21
CA ALA A 693 -15.32 -49.30 61.94
C ALA A 693 -15.70 -50.24 60.77
N ALA A 694 -16.03 -49.67 59.61
CA ALA A 694 -16.34 -50.40 58.38
C ALA A 694 -15.10 -50.59 57.48
N ASN A 695 -15.11 -51.62 56.63
CA ASN A 695 -14.10 -51.95 55.61
C ASN A 695 -12.76 -52.55 56.10
N ASP A 696 -12.73 -53.19 57.27
CA ASP A 696 -11.56 -53.95 57.73
C ASP A 696 -11.30 -55.22 56.89
N VAL A 697 -10.02 -55.58 56.76
CA VAL A 697 -9.53 -56.77 56.05
C VAL A 697 -9.20 -57.88 57.06
N VAL A 698 -9.93 -58.98 57.00
CA VAL A 698 -9.76 -60.14 57.89
C VAL A 698 -9.15 -61.31 57.11
N THR A 699 -8.13 -61.96 57.68
CA THR A 699 -7.51 -63.17 57.09
C THR A 699 -8.15 -64.41 57.70
N ILE A 700 -8.62 -65.35 56.88
CA ILE A 700 -9.26 -66.58 57.39
C ILE A 700 -8.20 -67.51 58.03
N PRO A 701 -8.37 -67.92 59.31
CA PRO A 701 -7.41 -68.80 60.00
C PRO A 701 -7.17 -70.12 59.27
N SER A 702 -5.98 -70.70 59.43
CA SER A 702 -5.57 -71.95 58.77
C SER A 702 -6.47 -73.14 59.15
N GLY A 703 -7.18 -73.72 58.18
CA GLY A 703 -8.14 -74.81 58.38
C GLY A 703 -8.78 -75.33 57.08
N GLN A 704 -9.87 -76.08 57.20
CA GLN A 704 -10.73 -76.50 56.07
C GLN A 704 -11.50 -75.30 55.48
N PRO A 705 -11.91 -75.34 54.19
CA PRO A 705 -12.60 -74.22 53.54
C PRO A 705 -13.94 -73.89 54.23
N THR A 706 -14.23 -72.60 54.34
CA THR A 706 -15.41 -72.09 55.05
C THR A 706 -16.51 -71.62 54.09
N SER A 707 -17.74 -72.07 54.32
CA SER A 707 -18.95 -71.63 53.61
C SER A 707 -19.58 -70.42 54.31
N PHE A 708 -19.90 -69.38 53.54
CA PHE A 708 -20.56 -68.17 54.05
C PHE A 708 -22.04 -68.11 53.63
N ILE A 709 -22.87 -67.53 54.51
CA ILE A 709 -24.27 -67.18 54.25
C ILE A 709 -24.36 -65.66 54.28
N LEU A 710 -24.80 -65.06 53.18
CA LEU A 710 -24.97 -63.61 53.06
C LEU A 710 -26.47 -63.26 53.11
N PRO A 711 -26.87 -62.19 53.83
CA PRO A 711 -28.20 -61.62 53.70
C PRO A 711 -28.34 -60.88 52.36
N ASP A 712 -29.56 -60.83 51.83
CA ASP A 712 -29.86 -60.19 50.54
C ASP A 712 -29.40 -58.72 50.53
N GLY A 713 -28.52 -58.39 49.58
CA GLY A 713 -27.97 -57.04 49.40
C GLY A 713 -26.64 -56.75 50.12
N ALA A 714 -26.10 -57.68 50.92
CA ALA A 714 -24.76 -57.54 51.50
C ALA A 714 -23.67 -58.03 50.53
N ASN A 715 -22.67 -57.19 50.28
CA ASN A 715 -21.52 -57.51 49.42
C ASN A 715 -20.27 -57.82 50.26
N MET A 716 -19.60 -58.92 49.95
CA MET A 716 -18.26 -59.26 50.44
C MET A 716 -17.31 -59.47 49.26
N ALA A 717 -16.08 -58.97 49.38
CA ALA A 717 -15.03 -59.12 48.39
C ALA A 717 -13.93 -60.04 48.93
N VAL A 718 -13.46 -60.95 48.06
CA VAL A 718 -12.36 -61.87 48.33
C VAL A 718 -11.36 -61.75 47.18
N GLU A 719 -10.10 -61.49 47.49
CA GLU A 719 -9.09 -61.17 46.47
C GLU A 719 -8.49 -62.40 45.79
N ASN A 720 -8.59 -63.59 46.40
CA ASN A 720 -8.29 -64.90 45.80
C ASN A 720 -8.94 -66.03 46.64
N GLY A 721 -9.28 -67.18 46.03
CA GLY A 721 -9.58 -68.42 46.78
C GLY A 721 -10.99 -69.03 46.69
N ILE A 722 -11.78 -68.72 45.66
CA ILE A 722 -13.11 -69.35 45.43
C ILE A 722 -12.92 -70.67 44.66
N THR A 723 -13.56 -71.75 45.11
CA THR A 723 -13.28 -73.13 44.62
C THR A 723 -14.43 -73.86 43.92
N ALA A 724 -15.68 -73.37 43.98
CA ALA A 724 -16.83 -73.95 43.28
C ALA A 724 -17.98 -72.95 43.10
N VAL A 725 -18.74 -73.08 42.00
CA VAL A 725 -19.98 -72.33 41.68
C VAL A 725 -20.95 -73.29 40.93
N PRO A 726 -22.29 -73.25 41.11
CA PRO A 726 -23.21 -74.25 40.50
C PRO A 726 -23.60 -73.95 39.05
N GLU A 727 -23.78 -75.00 38.23
CA GLU A 727 -24.13 -74.89 36.80
C GLU A 727 -25.64 -74.73 36.51
N THR A 728 -25.99 -73.78 35.64
CA THR A 728 -27.11 -73.75 34.65
C THR A 728 -26.81 -72.67 33.59
N GLY A 729 -27.40 -72.59 32.39
CA GLY A 729 -28.34 -73.47 31.68
C GLY A 729 -28.92 -72.78 30.41
N PHE A 730 -29.54 -73.55 29.50
CA PHE A 730 -30.34 -73.13 28.31
C PHE A 730 -29.67 -72.25 27.21
N PHE A 731 -28.81 -71.28 27.52
CA PHE A 731 -28.29 -70.30 26.55
C PHE A 731 -27.40 -70.89 25.43
N GLY A 732 -26.72 -72.01 25.67
CA GLY A 732 -25.74 -72.56 24.73
C GLY A 732 -26.30 -73.06 23.39
N GLN A 733 -27.57 -73.50 23.32
CA GLN A 733 -28.13 -74.08 22.09
C GLN A 733 -28.73 -73.03 21.14
N ALA A 734 -29.27 -71.92 21.67
CA ALA A 734 -29.78 -70.83 20.83
C ALA A 734 -28.64 -70.13 20.04
N LEU A 735 -27.48 -69.98 20.67
CA LEU A 735 -26.30 -69.36 20.06
C LEU A 735 -25.77 -70.16 18.85
N GLN A 736 -25.95 -71.49 18.81
CA GLN A 736 -25.54 -72.31 17.66
C GLN A 736 -26.43 -72.08 16.43
N PHE A 737 -27.76 -71.96 16.59
CA PHE A 737 -28.65 -71.64 15.47
C PHE A 737 -28.40 -70.22 14.92
N VAL A 738 -28.16 -69.25 15.81
CA VAL A 738 -27.79 -67.89 15.42
C VAL A 738 -26.45 -67.87 14.67
N ASN A 739 -25.46 -68.65 15.12
CA ASN A 739 -24.17 -68.79 14.43
C ASN A 739 -24.34 -69.42 13.03
N ILE A 740 -25.13 -70.49 12.87
CA ILE A 740 -25.40 -71.10 11.55
C ILE A 740 -26.10 -70.12 10.61
N LEU A 741 -27.12 -69.39 11.08
CA LEU A 741 -27.80 -68.37 10.27
C LEU A 741 -26.85 -67.21 9.92
N ALA A 742 -25.95 -66.82 10.81
CA ALA A 742 -24.93 -65.83 10.53
C ALA A 742 -23.93 -66.32 9.47
N TRP A 743 -23.50 -67.60 9.50
CA TRP A 743 -22.66 -68.17 8.42
C TRP A 743 -23.39 -68.26 7.07
N VAL A 744 -24.69 -68.61 7.06
CA VAL A 744 -25.50 -68.61 5.83
C VAL A 744 -25.65 -67.19 5.27
N TYR A 745 -25.94 -66.21 6.14
CA TYR A 745 -25.98 -64.80 5.76
C TYR A 745 -24.62 -64.29 5.26
N MET A 746 -23.51 -64.68 5.91
CA MET A 746 -22.16 -64.36 5.46
C MET A 746 -21.86 -64.92 4.07
N ILE A 747 -22.17 -66.20 3.83
CA ILE A 747 -21.96 -66.83 2.51
C ILE A 747 -22.84 -66.18 1.45
N TYR A 748 -24.11 -65.86 1.76
CA TYR A 748 -25.00 -65.11 0.87
C TYR A 748 -24.43 -63.73 0.54
N SER A 749 -24.04 -62.94 1.54
CA SER A 749 -23.47 -61.59 1.34
C SER A 749 -22.15 -61.64 0.56
N LEU A 750 -21.32 -62.66 0.79
CA LEU A 750 -20.08 -62.89 0.05
C LEU A 750 -20.38 -63.22 -1.43
N LEU A 751 -21.39 -64.05 -1.70
CA LEU A 751 -21.84 -64.35 -3.06
C LEU A 751 -22.49 -63.15 -3.76
N ASP A 752 -23.34 -62.38 -3.07
CA ASP A 752 -23.99 -61.20 -3.63
C ASP A 752 -22.97 -60.09 -3.96
N VAL A 753 -21.96 -59.86 -3.11
CA VAL A 753 -20.86 -58.92 -3.40
C VAL A 753 -19.92 -59.44 -4.50
N MET A 754 -19.63 -60.75 -4.54
CA MET A 754 -18.85 -61.36 -5.64
C MET A 754 -19.55 -61.20 -7.00
N LEU A 755 -20.87 -61.39 -7.03
CA LEU A 755 -21.72 -61.33 -8.21
C LEU A 755 -22.29 -59.93 -8.50
N ALA A 756 -22.11 -58.96 -7.60
CA ALA A 756 -22.53 -57.58 -7.83
C ALA A 756 -21.73 -56.95 -8.98
N ASP A 757 -22.46 -56.29 -9.88
CA ASP A 757 -21.90 -55.42 -10.89
C ASP A 757 -21.64 -54.04 -10.30
N THR A 758 -20.48 -53.47 -10.59
CA THR A 758 -20.13 -52.08 -10.27
C THR A 758 -19.82 -51.32 -11.55
N LYS A 759 -20.17 -50.02 -11.59
CA LYS A 759 -19.71 -49.08 -12.61
C LYS A 759 -19.21 -47.80 -11.94
N THR A 760 -18.15 -47.24 -12.47
CA THR A 760 -17.65 -45.91 -12.07
C THR A 760 -17.96 -44.92 -13.18
N GLU A 761 -18.48 -43.76 -12.81
CA GLU A 761 -18.89 -42.68 -13.70
C GLU A 761 -18.14 -41.42 -13.27
N THR A 762 -17.21 -40.97 -14.09
CA THR A 762 -16.39 -39.78 -13.80
C THR A 762 -17.15 -38.53 -14.21
N ILE A 763 -17.54 -37.73 -13.23
CA ILE A 763 -18.08 -36.39 -13.42
C ILE A 763 -16.89 -35.43 -13.44
N THR A 764 -16.61 -34.84 -14.60
CA THR A 764 -15.54 -33.84 -14.75
C THR A 764 -16.16 -32.45 -14.82
N ILE A 765 -15.69 -31.53 -13.99
CA ILE A 765 -16.04 -30.12 -14.06
C ILE A 765 -14.79 -29.37 -14.52
N SER A 766 -14.94 -28.63 -15.61
CA SER A 766 -13.89 -27.77 -16.13
C SER A 766 -14.21 -26.29 -15.90
N CYS A 767 -13.36 -25.65 -15.11
CA CYS A 767 -13.28 -24.21 -14.96
C CYS A 767 -12.50 -23.67 -16.18
N GLN A 768 -13.18 -22.96 -17.07
CA GLN A 768 -12.57 -22.23 -18.19
C GLN A 768 -12.68 -20.71 -17.96
N PRO A 769 -11.92 -19.89 -18.72
CA PRO A 769 -12.08 -18.44 -18.70
C PRO A 769 -13.52 -18.00 -18.91
N TRP A 770 -13.94 -16.99 -18.17
CA TRP A 770 -15.28 -16.44 -18.24
C TRP A 770 -15.57 -15.87 -19.62
N VAL A 771 -16.81 -16.06 -20.09
CA VAL A 771 -17.22 -15.67 -21.45
C VAL A 771 -18.17 -14.47 -21.39
N ALA A 772 -17.81 -13.38 -22.06
CA ALA A 772 -18.63 -12.18 -22.10
C ALA A 772 -20.02 -12.40 -22.70
N PRO A 773 -21.03 -11.58 -22.35
CA PRO A 773 -22.34 -11.59 -23.00
C PRO A 773 -22.23 -11.40 -24.51
N SER A 774 -23.07 -12.09 -25.28
CA SER A 774 -23.05 -12.00 -26.75
C SER A 774 -23.41 -10.59 -27.25
N GLY A 775 -22.69 -10.14 -28.28
CA GLY A 775 -22.85 -8.78 -28.85
C GLY A 775 -22.12 -7.70 -28.03
N GLY A 776 -22.59 -6.46 -28.17
CA GLY A 776 -21.93 -5.26 -27.63
C GLY A 776 -22.90 -4.09 -27.40
N SER A 777 -24.15 -4.38 -27.03
CA SER A 777 -25.18 -3.35 -26.82
C SER A 777 -24.93 -2.40 -25.64
N ASP A 778 -23.95 -2.71 -24.80
CA ASP A 778 -23.66 -2.00 -23.54
C ASP A 778 -22.24 -1.39 -23.49
N CYS A 779 -21.47 -1.40 -24.58
CA CYS A 779 -20.08 -0.92 -24.56
C CYS A 779 -19.96 0.54 -24.05
N GLU A 780 -20.93 1.39 -24.40
CA GLU A 780 -21.01 2.79 -23.94
C GLU A 780 -21.15 2.94 -22.40
N LYS A 781 -21.58 1.90 -21.69
CA LYS A 781 -21.65 1.92 -20.21
C LYS A 781 -20.29 1.85 -19.52
N CYS A 782 -19.20 1.69 -20.28
CA CYS A 782 -17.87 1.64 -19.71
C CYS A 782 -17.52 2.92 -18.91
N THR A 783 -17.89 4.10 -19.42
CA THR A 783 -17.66 5.40 -18.75
C THR A 783 -18.82 5.85 -17.84
N ALA A 784 -19.73 4.94 -17.47
CA ALA A 784 -20.80 5.25 -16.54
C ALA A 784 -20.24 5.70 -15.17
N GLU A 785 -20.96 6.58 -14.48
CA GLU A 785 -20.61 7.12 -13.16
C GLU A 785 -19.30 7.93 -13.12
N GLY A 786 -18.80 8.41 -14.26
CA GLY A 786 -17.57 9.21 -14.34
C GLY A 786 -16.28 8.42 -14.18
N LYS A 787 -16.35 7.08 -14.23
CA LYS A 787 -15.20 6.18 -14.14
C LYS A 787 -14.47 6.10 -15.47
N GLU A 788 -13.14 6.02 -15.41
CA GLU A 788 -12.29 5.79 -16.59
C GLU A 788 -12.54 4.40 -17.18
N CYS A 789 -12.52 4.30 -18.51
CA CYS A 789 -12.81 3.07 -19.23
C CYS A 789 -11.52 2.36 -19.67
N SER A 790 -11.18 1.25 -19.01
CA SER A 790 -10.04 0.41 -19.39
C SER A 790 -10.42 -0.68 -20.39
N GLU A 791 -9.43 -1.37 -20.98
CA GLU A 791 -9.71 -2.50 -21.87
C GLU A 791 -10.40 -3.65 -21.12
N TYR A 792 -9.93 -4.00 -19.93
CA TYR A 792 -10.56 -5.04 -19.08
C TYR A 792 -12.03 -4.74 -18.81
N ARG A 793 -12.34 -3.50 -18.41
CA ARG A 793 -13.70 -3.02 -18.16
C ARG A 793 -14.55 -3.03 -19.43
N CYS A 794 -13.99 -2.58 -20.55
CA CYS A 794 -14.69 -2.55 -21.84
C CYS A 794 -15.04 -3.97 -22.34
N ARG A 795 -14.09 -4.89 -22.29
CA ARG A 795 -14.24 -6.27 -22.78
C ARG A 795 -15.29 -7.07 -22.01
N SER A 796 -15.54 -6.75 -20.74
CA SER A 796 -16.54 -7.48 -19.95
C SER A 796 -17.99 -7.12 -20.33
N LEU A 797 -18.22 -5.96 -20.96
CA LEU A 797 -19.56 -5.49 -21.32
C LEU A 797 -20.20 -6.29 -22.47
N GLY A 798 -19.39 -6.91 -23.33
CA GLY A 798 -19.84 -7.79 -24.39
C GLY A 798 -18.72 -8.31 -25.29
N GLN A 799 -18.92 -9.46 -25.93
CA GLN A 799 -17.94 -10.13 -26.81
C GLN A 799 -17.44 -9.26 -27.96
N THR A 800 -18.24 -8.28 -28.41
CA THR A 800 -17.86 -7.37 -29.49
C THR A 800 -17.42 -6.00 -28.98
N CYS A 801 -17.33 -5.78 -27.66
CA CYS A 801 -16.79 -4.52 -27.13
C CYS A 801 -15.26 -4.46 -27.31
N LYS A 802 -14.75 -3.28 -27.70
CA LYS A 802 -13.33 -3.00 -27.92
C LYS A 802 -13.02 -1.57 -27.51
N LEU A 803 -11.90 -1.39 -26.79
CA LEU A 803 -11.39 -0.06 -26.47
C LEU A 803 -10.66 0.53 -27.69
N LEU A 804 -10.99 1.77 -28.03
CA LEU A 804 -10.28 2.59 -29.01
C LEU A 804 -9.49 3.70 -28.29
N ASN A 805 -8.45 4.20 -28.97
CA ASN A 805 -7.57 5.28 -28.49
C ASN A 805 -6.87 4.97 -27.14
N ALA A 806 -6.55 3.69 -26.89
CA ALA A 806 -5.87 3.25 -25.66
C ALA A 806 -4.57 4.03 -25.39
N GLY A 807 -4.35 4.43 -24.14
CA GLY A 807 -3.24 5.28 -23.70
C GLY A 807 -3.43 6.77 -23.97
N THR A 808 -4.65 7.22 -24.31
CA THR A 808 -4.97 8.64 -24.54
C THR A 808 -6.11 9.13 -23.64
N LYS A 809 -6.30 10.44 -23.53
CA LYS A 809 -7.44 11.03 -22.79
C LYS A 809 -8.79 10.88 -23.51
N GLN A 810 -8.85 10.16 -24.64
CA GLN A 810 -9.99 10.01 -25.53
C GLN A 810 -10.35 8.53 -25.72
N GLU A 811 -10.04 7.70 -24.72
CA GLU A 811 -10.41 6.29 -24.66
C GLU A 811 -11.93 6.09 -24.76
N ALA A 812 -12.36 5.22 -25.68
CA ALA A 812 -13.76 4.97 -25.96
C ALA A 812 -14.02 3.47 -26.14
N CYS A 813 -14.98 2.92 -25.40
CA CYS A 813 -15.42 1.53 -25.57
C CYS A 813 -16.56 1.45 -26.57
N VAL A 814 -16.33 0.80 -27.71
CA VAL A 814 -17.28 0.75 -28.83
C VAL A 814 -17.66 -0.70 -29.17
N ASN A 815 -18.79 -0.85 -29.85
CA ASN A 815 -19.27 -2.12 -30.36
C ASN A 815 -18.60 -2.48 -31.70
N ALA A 816 -17.45 -3.14 -31.64
CA ALA A 816 -16.68 -3.67 -32.76
C ALA A 816 -17.28 -5.00 -33.28
N HIS A 817 -18.47 -4.95 -33.90
CA HIS A 817 -19.17 -6.16 -34.34
C HIS A 817 -18.48 -6.85 -35.54
N PRO A 818 -18.10 -8.16 -35.48
CA PRO A 818 -17.30 -8.81 -36.53
C PRO A 818 -17.93 -8.89 -37.93
N ASN A 819 -19.27 -8.82 -38.02
CA ASN A 819 -19.98 -8.77 -39.30
C ASN A 819 -20.35 -7.33 -39.72
N ASP A 820 -19.78 -6.31 -39.08
CA ASP A 820 -19.85 -4.97 -39.67
C ASP A 820 -19.02 -4.96 -40.95
N ALA A 821 -19.73 -4.82 -42.07
CA ALA A 821 -19.17 -4.65 -43.40
C ALA A 821 -19.63 -3.32 -44.03
N THR A 822 -20.30 -2.49 -43.23
CA THR A 822 -20.64 -1.11 -43.57
C THR A 822 -19.43 -0.22 -43.32
N SER A 823 -19.44 1.01 -43.85
CA SER A 823 -18.36 1.98 -43.63
C SER A 823 -18.97 3.28 -43.16
N PRO A 824 -18.26 4.12 -42.39
CA PRO A 824 -18.86 5.23 -41.65
C PRO A 824 -19.71 6.14 -42.54
N ILE A 825 -20.95 6.42 -42.13
CA ILE A 825 -21.83 7.36 -42.84
C ILE A 825 -21.44 8.77 -42.44
N ILE A 826 -20.75 9.46 -43.35
CA ILE A 826 -20.30 10.84 -43.16
C ILE A 826 -21.48 11.81 -43.38
N SER A 827 -21.60 12.79 -42.48
CA SER A 827 -22.57 13.91 -42.52
C SER A 827 -21.91 15.25 -42.14
N ALA A 828 -22.53 16.37 -42.47
CA ALA A 828 -21.98 17.70 -42.21
C ALA A 828 -22.20 18.17 -40.76
N ASP A 829 -21.16 18.67 -40.08
CA ASP A 829 -21.34 19.32 -38.77
C ASP A 829 -21.54 20.83 -38.93
N SER A 830 -22.80 21.26 -38.92
CA SER A 830 -23.14 22.69 -38.94
C SER A 830 -22.72 23.46 -37.67
N SER A 831 -22.40 22.78 -36.58
CA SER A 831 -21.97 23.42 -35.32
C SER A 831 -20.48 23.83 -35.32
N ALA A 832 -19.67 23.19 -36.14
CA ALA A 832 -18.25 23.50 -36.33
C ALA A 832 -17.98 24.74 -37.21
N LEU A 833 -19.03 25.30 -37.81
CA LEU A 833 -18.91 26.34 -38.84
C LEU A 833 -18.88 27.75 -38.26
N ALA A 834 -17.94 28.57 -38.74
CA ALA A 834 -17.76 29.95 -38.29
C ALA A 834 -19.02 30.82 -38.52
N ARG A 835 -19.26 31.79 -37.61
CA ARG A 835 -20.43 32.69 -37.69
C ARG A 835 -20.49 33.40 -39.04
N GLY A 836 -21.67 33.36 -39.67
CA GLY A 836 -21.94 34.01 -40.97
C GLY A 836 -21.91 33.05 -42.17
N TYR A 837 -21.44 31.83 -41.99
CA TYR A 837 -21.46 30.79 -43.02
C TYR A 837 -22.61 29.80 -42.81
N THR A 838 -23.15 29.24 -43.90
CA THR A 838 -24.17 28.19 -43.93
C THR A 838 -23.81 27.16 -45.00
N LEU A 839 -24.21 25.90 -44.77
CA LEU A 839 -23.98 24.78 -45.67
C LEU A 839 -25.28 24.29 -46.30
N THR A 840 -25.16 23.59 -47.42
CA THR A 840 -26.22 22.77 -48.01
C THR A 840 -25.66 21.38 -48.26
N GLU A 841 -26.25 20.39 -47.60
CA GLU A 841 -25.82 19.00 -47.65
C GLU A 841 -26.59 18.19 -48.70
N ALA A 842 -25.87 17.36 -49.44
CA ALA A 842 -26.40 16.24 -50.21
C ALA A 842 -26.13 14.96 -49.39
N ALA A 843 -27.19 14.44 -48.76
CA ALA A 843 -27.11 13.34 -47.81
C ALA A 843 -26.29 12.14 -48.34
N GLY A 844 -25.28 11.73 -47.57
CA GLY A 844 -24.39 10.61 -47.91
C GLY A 844 -23.47 10.83 -49.14
N GLN A 845 -23.36 12.07 -49.64
CA GLN A 845 -22.46 12.40 -50.75
C GLN A 845 -21.49 13.53 -50.43
N GLY A 846 -21.94 14.57 -49.72
CA GLY A 846 -21.11 15.73 -49.42
C GLY A 846 -21.89 17.00 -49.13
N PHE A 847 -21.23 18.05 -48.66
CA PHE A 847 -21.84 19.37 -48.49
C PHE A 847 -21.18 20.47 -49.30
N THR A 848 -21.92 21.55 -49.54
CA THR A 848 -21.44 22.76 -50.22
C THR A 848 -21.64 23.97 -49.33
N LEU A 849 -20.62 24.81 -49.19
CA LEU A 849 -20.70 26.09 -48.48
C LEU A 849 -21.38 27.14 -49.37
N ASN A 850 -22.40 27.81 -48.84
CA ASN A 850 -23.24 28.73 -49.63
C ASN A 850 -22.59 30.10 -49.85
N GLN A 851 -21.89 30.60 -48.85
CA GLN A 851 -21.15 31.85 -48.90
C GLN A 851 -19.75 31.59 -49.45
N LYS A 852 -19.22 32.57 -50.17
CA LYS A 852 -17.82 32.56 -50.59
C LYS A 852 -16.93 33.00 -49.43
N ILE A 853 -15.90 32.22 -49.16
CA ILE A 853 -14.86 32.52 -48.18
C ILE A 853 -14.01 33.68 -48.72
N GLU A 854 -13.57 34.56 -47.83
CA GLU A 854 -12.63 35.63 -48.20
C GLU A 854 -11.23 35.02 -48.46
N PRO A 855 -10.43 35.60 -49.37
CA PRO A 855 -9.04 35.17 -49.53
C PRO A 855 -8.28 35.34 -48.20
N PHE A 856 -7.31 34.44 -47.95
CA PHE A 856 -6.43 34.43 -46.77
C PHE A 856 -7.10 34.28 -45.38
N THR A 857 -8.43 34.11 -45.29
CA THR A 857 -9.09 33.83 -43.99
C THR A 857 -9.14 32.33 -43.66
N ALA A 858 -8.75 31.94 -42.45
CA ALA A 858 -8.90 30.54 -41.99
C ALA A 858 -10.39 30.14 -41.84
N VAL A 859 -10.72 28.91 -42.25
CA VAL A 859 -12.09 28.36 -42.14
C VAL A 859 -12.10 27.05 -41.35
N SER A 860 -12.88 27.00 -40.27
CA SER A 860 -13.17 25.75 -39.57
C SER A 860 -14.33 25.02 -40.23
N LEU A 861 -14.12 23.74 -40.53
CA LEU A 861 -15.10 22.84 -41.15
C LEU A 861 -15.16 21.55 -40.33
N GLY A 862 -16.36 20.98 -40.21
CA GLY A 862 -16.55 19.74 -39.47
C GLY A 862 -17.50 18.75 -40.16
N ILE A 863 -17.33 17.48 -39.81
CA ILE A 863 -18.21 16.38 -40.18
C ILE A 863 -18.57 15.58 -38.92
N LYS A 864 -19.67 14.83 -39.00
CA LYS A 864 -20.01 13.77 -38.05
C LYS A 864 -20.11 12.43 -38.76
N THR A 865 -19.70 11.37 -38.09
CA THR A 865 -20.00 9.98 -38.48
C THR A 865 -20.99 9.35 -37.52
N ASP A 866 -21.79 8.42 -38.02
CA ASP A 866 -22.72 7.62 -37.21
C ASP A 866 -21.99 6.68 -36.23
N GLU A 867 -20.80 6.24 -36.60
CA GLU A 867 -19.90 5.42 -35.77
C GLU A 867 -18.56 6.11 -35.46
N PHE A 868 -17.80 5.55 -34.52
CA PHE A 868 -16.44 6.02 -34.20
C PHE A 868 -15.48 5.69 -35.36
N SER A 869 -14.97 6.72 -36.01
CA SER A 869 -14.14 6.58 -37.20
C SER A 869 -12.89 7.45 -37.15
N GLN A 870 -11.87 7.11 -37.94
CA GLN A 870 -10.70 7.93 -38.21
C GLN A 870 -10.82 8.47 -39.63
N CYS A 871 -11.01 9.78 -39.80
CA CYS A 871 -11.24 10.40 -41.10
C CYS A 871 -9.95 10.96 -41.74
N LYS A 872 -9.87 10.86 -43.06
CA LYS A 872 -8.77 11.39 -43.89
C LYS A 872 -9.31 12.12 -45.11
N PHE A 873 -8.50 13.01 -45.69
CA PHE A 873 -8.89 13.81 -46.85
C PHE A 873 -7.82 13.91 -47.96
N SER A 874 -8.27 14.26 -49.17
CA SER A 874 -7.42 14.62 -50.30
C SER A 874 -8.16 15.51 -51.30
N THR A 875 -7.44 16.30 -52.09
CA THR A 875 -7.98 17.02 -53.26
C THR A 875 -8.15 16.11 -54.49
N GLU A 876 -7.65 14.87 -54.44
CA GLU A 876 -7.71 13.90 -55.55
C GLU A 876 -8.72 12.79 -55.25
N LEU A 877 -9.84 12.75 -56.00
CA LEU A 877 -10.94 11.78 -55.84
C LEU A 877 -10.48 10.31 -55.89
N SER A 878 -9.45 10.03 -56.67
CA SER A 878 -8.94 8.68 -56.98
C SER A 878 -8.18 8.00 -55.83
N LYS A 879 -7.69 8.73 -54.82
CA LYS A 879 -6.92 8.12 -53.72
C LYS A 879 -7.81 7.31 -52.78
N THR A 880 -7.46 6.06 -52.51
CA THR A 880 -8.13 5.27 -51.45
C THR A 880 -7.79 5.81 -50.05
N TYR A 881 -8.49 5.36 -49.01
CA TYR A 881 -8.22 5.75 -47.63
C TYR A 881 -6.76 5.53 -47.20
N ASP A 882 -6.18 4.39 -47.59
CA ASP A 882 -4.78 4.05 -47.29
C ASP A 882 -3.76 4.92 -48.03
N GLN A 883 -4.16 5.47 -49.19
CA GLN A 883 -3.36 6.40 -50.00
C GLN A 883 -3.54 7.86 -49.56
N MET A 884 -4.52 8.16 -48.71
CA MET A 884 -4.67 9.45 -48.08
C MET A 884 -3.69 9.56 -46.89
N THR A 885 -2.91 10.63 -46.88
CA THR A 885 -1.89 10.92 -45.86
C THR A 885 -2.35 11.93 -44.82
N SER A 886 -3.33 12.77 -45.16
CA SER A 886 -3.81 13.87 -44.31
C SER A 886 -5.06 13.46 -43.53
N PHE A 887 -5.01 13.54 -42.20
CA PHE A 887 -6.17 13.33 -41.33
C PHE A 887 -7.12 14.53 -41.36
N PHE A 888 -8.42 14.25 -41.19
CA PHE A 888 -9.45 15.26 -41.01
C PHE A 888 -9.91 15.19 -39.54
N GLY A 889 -9.45 16.14 -38.73
CA GLY A 889 -9.55 16.09 -37.25
C GLY A 889 -8.22 15.71 -36.60
N GLU A 890 -8.26 15.30 -35.32
CA GLU A 890 -7.08 15.01 -34.50
C GLU A 890 -6.37 13.68 -34.83
N GLY A 891 -6.90 12.90 -35.77
CA GLY A 891 -6.32 11.60 -36.15
C GLY A 891 -6.63 10.44 -35.20
N VAL A 892 -7.43 10.65 -34.15
CA VAL A 892 -8.02 9.59 -33.32
C VAL A 892 -9.33 9.05 -33.90
N PHE A 893 -9.85 7.96 -33.34
CA PHE A 893 -11.21 7.51 -33.62
C PHE A 893 -12.23 8.36 -32.85
N ALA A 894 -13.12 9.04 -33.57
CA ALA A 894 -14.13 9.93 -33.00
C ALA A 894 -15.44 9.87 -33.83
N GLN A 895 -16.53 10.43 -33.30
CA GLN A 895 -17.77 10.66 -34.05
C GLN A 895 -17.86 12.09 -34.62
N GLU A 896 -17.20 13.07 -33.99
CA GLU A 896 -17.11 14.45 -34.49
C GLU A 896 -15.68 14.74 -34.94
N HIS A 897 -15.52 15.23 -36.18
CA HIS A 897 -14.22 15.62 -36.72
C HIS A 897 -14.26 17.07 -37.14
N LYS A 898 -13.35 17.88 -36.61
CA LYS A 898 -13.26 19.33 -36.87
C LYS A 898 -11.84 19.67 -37.29
N THR A 899 -11.69 20.45 -38.36
CA THR A 899 -10.38 20.89 -38.85
C THR A 899 -10.46 22.32 -39.36
N THR A 900 -9.36 23.06 -39.25
CA THR A 900 -9.27 24.45 -39.71
C THR A 900 -8.33 24.52 -40.91
N PHE A 901 -8.87 24.94 -42.04
CA PHE A 901 -8.10 25.14 -43.27
C PHE A 901 -7.63 26.59 -43.38
N ALA A 902 -6.31 26.79 -43.39
CA ALA A 902 -5.73 27.98 -44.02
C ALA A 902 -5.79 27.78 -45.54
N LEU A 903 -6.44 28.66 -46.30
CA LEU A 903 -6.75 28.37 -47.71
C LEU A 903 -5.53 28.33 -48.65
N SER A 904 -4.39 28.85 -48.24
CA SER A 904 -3.09 28.63 -48.90
C SER A 904 -2.76 27.14 -49.07
N SER A 905 -3.19 26.29 -48.13
CA SER A 905 -2.89 24.84 -48.11
C SER A 905 -3.50 24.01 -49.23
N LEU A 906 -4.68 24.40 -49.71
CA LEU A 906 -5.40 23.65 -50.73
C LEU A 906 -5.00 24.08 -52.15
N MET A 907 -4.10 25.07 -52.29
CA MET A 907 -3.79 25.78 -53.54
C MET A 907 -2.39 25.50 -54.11
N ALA A 908 -1.64 24.56 -53.53
CA ALA A 908 -0.24 24.24 -53.89
C ALA A 908 -0.05 23.42 -55.20
N LYS A 909 -0.75 23.75 -56.29
CA LYS A 909 -0.48 23.21 -57.64
C LYS A 909 -0.34 24.34 -58.67
N ASP A 910 0.92 24.70 -58.95
CA ASP A 910 1.51 25.32 -60.15
C ASP A 910 0.86 26.52 -60.89
N GLU A 911 -0.29 27.07 -60.48
CA GLU A 911 -0.84 28.30 -61.08
C GLU A 911 -1.20 29.40 -60.04
N ALA A 912 -0.77 29.25 -58.78
CA ALA A 912 -1.12 30.15 -57.67
C ALA A 912 -0.61 31.61 -57.80
N LEU A 913 0.28 31.90 -58.76
CA LEU A 913 0.80 33.26 -59.05
C LEU A 913 -0.14 34.11 -59.94
N ARG A 914 -1.45 33.99 -59.71
CA ARG A 914 -2.49 34.92 -60.21
C ARG A 914 -3.49 35.27 -59.10
N LEU A 915 -2.99 36.06 -58.16
CA LEU A 915 -3.57 36.53 -56.88
C LEU A 915 -4.93 37.28 -56.92
N THR A 916 -5.83 37.03 -57.89
CA THR A 916 -7.11 37.77 -57.98
C THR A 916 -8.34 36.98 -58.48
N ASN A 917 -8.21 35.75 -58.98
CA ASN A 917 -9.28 35.18 -59.83
C ASN A 917 -10.45 34.47 -59.11
N GLY A 918 -10.34 34.18 -57.80
CA GLY A 918 -11.30 33.33 -57.09
C GLY A 918 -11.34 31.89 -57.62
N GLY A 919 -12.17 31.04 -57.01
CA GLY A 919 -12.24 29.63 -57.43
C GLY A 919 -13.33 28.83 -56.75
N LYS A 920 -13.60 27.63 -57.28
CA LYS A 920 -14.40 26.58 -56.64
C LYS A 920 -13.49 25.40 -56.34
N TYR A 921 -13.57 24.87 -55.13
CA TYR A 921 -12.70 23.82 -54.64
C TYR A 921 -13.54 22.66 -54.11
N THR A 922 -13.01 21.46 -54.25
CA THR A 922 -13.60 20.22 -53.76
C THR A 922 -12.53 19.44 -53.00
N VAL A 923 -12.82 19.09 -51.76
CA VAL A 923 -12.03 18.17 -50.94
C VAL A 923 -12.80 16.87 -50.80
N TYR A 924 -12.11 15.73 -50.92
CA TYR A 924 -12.67 14.38 -50.85
C TYR A 924 -12.22 13.69 -49.57
N LEU A 925 -13.19 13.27 -48.76
CA LEU A 925 -12.99 12.63 -47.47
C LEU A 925 -13.35 11.16 -47.55
N ARG A 926 -12.62 10.35 -46.79
CA ARG A 926 -12.94 8.94 -46.52
C ARG A 926 -12.60 8.68 -45.06
N CYS A 927 -13.44 7.93 -44.36
CA CYS A 927 -13.21 7.51 -42.99
C CYS A 927 -13.06 5.97 -42.92
N GLN A 928 -12.46 5.52 -41.82
CA GLN A 928 -12.32 4.11 -41.48
C GLN A 928 -12.86 3.90 -40.06
N ASP A 929 -13.65 2.85 -39.83
CA ASP A 929 -14.15 2.48 -38.51
C ASP A 929 -13.09 1.76 -37.63
N GLY A 930 -13.45 1.43 -36.39
CA GLY A 930 -12.61 0.64 -35.47
C GLY A 930 -12.38 -0.83 -35.86
N ASN A 931 -13.06 -1.32 -36.91
CA ASN A 931 -12.98 -2.69 -37.43
C ASN A 931 -12.12 -2.81 -38.70
N GLY A 932 -11.84 -1.71 -39.38
CA GLY A 932 -11.08 -1.66 -40.63
C GLY A 932 -11.90 -1.38 -41.89
N ASN A 933 -13.22 -1.18 -41.80
CA ASN A 933 -14.06 -0.86 -42.95
C ASN A 933 -13.83 0.59 -43.40
N LYS A 934 -13.62 0.78 -44.70
CA LYS A 934 -13.17 2.05 -45.30
C LYS A 934 -14.18 2.55 -46.33
N ASN A 935 -14.51 3.83 -46.31
CA ASN A 935 -15.39 4.40 -47.33
C ASN A 935 -14.78 4.27 -48.75
N ASN A 936 -15.35 3.39 -49.57
CA ASN A 936 -14.98 3.25 -50.98
C ASN A 936 -15.34 4.52 -51.78
N LYS A 937 -16.54 5.07 -51.55
CA LYS A 937 -16.99 6.35 -52.11
C LYS A 937 -16.45 7.49 -51.25
N ALA A 938 -15.95 8.55 -51.88
CA ALA A 938 -15.57 9.77 -51.16
C ALA A 938 -16.80 10.61 -50.81
N TYR A 939 -16.80 11.20 -49.62
CA TYR A 939 -17.69 12.29 -49.24
C TYR A 939 -17.04 13.62 -49.62
N TYR A 940 -17.73 14.51 -50.32
CA TYR A 940 -17.13 15.76 -50.79
C TYR A 940 -17.44 16.97 -49.89
N ILE A 941 -16.51 17.92 -49.84
CA ILE A 941 -16.75 19.27 -49.31
C ILE A 941 -16.44 20.26 -50.43
N ASN A 942 -17.48 20.99 -50.87
CA ASN A 942 -17.37 22.03 -51.87
C ASN A 942 -17.40 23.42 -51.23
N PHE A 943 -16.51 24.30 -51.64
CA PHE A 943 -16.54 25.71 -51.23
C PHE A 943 -16.01 26.60 -52.36
N ALA A 944 -16.18 27.92 -52.21
CA ALA A 944 -15.73 28.90 -53.19
C ALA A 944 -15.08 30.10 -52.50
N ILE A 945 -14.10 30.72 -53.17
CA ILE A 945 -13.36 31.89 -52.67
C ILE A 945 -13.79 33.13 -53.45
N LYS A 946 -13.86 34.31 -52.80
CA LYS A 946 -14.07 35.59 -53.50
C LYS A 946 -12.81 36.03 -54.27
N PRO A 947 -12.95 36.60 -55.47
CA PRO A 947 -11.88 37.35 -56.11
C PRO A 947 -11.70 38.72 -55.42
N GLY A 948 -10.48 39.08 -55.10
CA GLY A 948 -10.10 40.38 -54.54
C GLY A 948 -8.58 40.59 -54.61
N PRO A 949 -8.10 41.84 -54.64
CA PRO A 949 -6.67 42.12 -54.53
C PRO A 949 -6.21 41.91 -53.08
N ASP A 950 -4.99 41.43 -52.94
CA ASP A 950 -4.31 41.34 -51.66
C ASP A 950 -3.91 42.75 -51.15
N ILE A 951 -4.29 43.02 -49.90
CA ILE A 951 -4.09 44.30 -49.19
C ILE A 951 -3.63 44.06 -47.74
N THR A 952 -3.27 42.82 -47.43
CA THR A 952 -2.88 42.36 -46.09
C THR A 952 -1.39 42.08 -46.07
N ALA A 953 -0.74 42.30 -44.92
CA ALA A 953 0.65 41.89 -44.75
C ALA A 953 0.73 40.41 -44.34
N PRO A 954 1.85 39.71 -44.61
CA PRO A 954 1.99 38.29 -44.30
C PRO A 954 1.79 38.02 -42.82
N VAL A 955 0.96 37.04 -42.49
CA VAL A 955 0.76 36.57 -41.12
C VAL A 955 1.71 35.41 -40.85
N ILE A 956 2.51 35.52 -39.78
CA ILE A 956 3.30 34.41 -39.23
C ILE A 956 2.33 33.54 -38.42
N GLU A 957 1.89 32.44 -39.00
CA GLU A 957 0.90 31.53 -38.43
C GLU A 957 1.54 30.53 -37.44
N ALA A 958 2.79 30.12 -37.71
CA ALA A 958 3.53 29.19 -36.85
C ALA A 958 5.05 29.37 -36.97
N THR A 959 5.77 28.74 -36.04
CA THR A 959 7.24 28.73 -35.96
C THR A 959 7.74 27.32 -35.65
N SER A 960 8.88 26.90 -36.22
CA SER A 960 9.44 25.54 -35.98
C SER A 960 9.94 25.31 -34.54
N ILE A 961 10.17 26.39 -33.80
CA ILE A 961 10.47 26.40 -32.38
C ILE A 961 9.38 27.23 -31.71
N ALA A 962 8.77 26.74 -30.64
CA ALA A 962 7.71 27.47 -29.95
C ALA A 962 8.22 28.80 -29.35
N ASN A 963 7.40 29.85 -29.40
CA ASN A 963 7.74 31.12 -28.79
C ASN A 963 7.82 30.96 -27.25
N GLY A 964 8.95 31.35 -26.66
CA GLY A 964 9.27 31.10 -25.26
C GLY A 964 9.98 29.77 -24.98
N ALA A 965 10.31 28.97 -26.00
CA ALA A 965 11.02 27.69 -25.83
C ALA A 965 12.39 27.85 -25.16
N TYR A 966 12.81 26.79 -24.46
CA TYR A 966 14.13 26.70 -23.87
C TYR A 966 15.16 26.21 -24.90
N VAL A 967 16.37 26.75 -24.83
CA VAL A 967 17.51 26.37 -25.66
C VAL A 967 18.57 25.74 -24.76
N PRO A 968 19.12 24.56 -25.09
CA PRO A 968 20.09 23.88 -24.24
C PRO A 968 21.40 24.67 -24.12
N THR A 969 22.12 24.42 -23.04
CA THR A 969 23.34 25.11 -22.69
C THR A 969 24.42 24.95 -23.76
N GLY A 970 25.23 25.98 -23.98
CA GLY A 970 26.30 25.98 -24.99
C GLY A 970 25.84 26.19 -26.44
N ILE A 971 24.52 26.20 -26.73
CA ILE A 971 24.00 26.56 -28.05
C ILE A 971 23.90 28.08 -28.18
N ASN A 972 24.74 28.66 -29.04
CA ASN A 972 24.78 30.10 -29.34
C ASN A 972 24.01 30.49 -30.63
N VAL A 973 23.69 29.50 -31.47
CA VAL A 973 22.97 29.66 -32.75
C VAL A 973 21.95 28.54 -32.89
N THR A 974 20.71 28.85 -33.30
CA THR A 974 19.69 27.85 -33.62
C THR A 974 18.99 28.12 -34.95
N ALA A 975 18.51 27.08 -35.63
CA ALA A 975 17.76 27.23 -36.87
C ALA A 975 16.28 27.47 -36.57
N LEU A 976 15.72 28.57 -37.10
CA LEU A 976 14.30 28.89 -37.00
C LEU A 976 13.66 28.88 -38.38
N THR A 977 12.50 28.25 -38.49
CA THR A 977 11.60 28.34 -39.63
C THR A 977 10.33 29.08 -39.20
N LEU A 978 9.97 30.15 -39.91
CA LEU A 978 8.64 30.76 -39.84
C LEU A 978 7.75 30.14 -40.91
N TYR A 979 6.47 30.04 -40.63
CA TYR A 979 5.46 29.57 -41.55
C TYR A 979 4.45 30.71 -41.81
N THR A 980 4.53 31.32 -42.99
CA THR A 980 3.62 32.43 -43.37
C THR A 980 2.43 31.95 -44.20
N ASN A 981 1.29 32.62 -44.03
CA ASN A 981 0.07 32.36 -44.79
C ASN A 981 0.21 32.57 -46.32
N GLU A 982 1.22 33.32 -46.76
CA GLU A 982 1.49 33.65 -48.17
C GLU A 982 3.00 33.75 -48.47
N PRO A 983 3.41 33.78 -49.76
CA PRO A 983 4.82 33.89 -50.13
C PRO A 983 5.36 35.26 -49.74
N SER A 984 6.32 35.27 -48.80
CA SER A 984 6.83 36.49 -48.21
C SER A 984 8.37 36.56 -48.25
N THR A 985 8.90 37.76 -48.02
CA THR A 985 10.29 38.00 -47.64
C THR A 985 10.29 38.44 -46.19
N CYS A 986 10.78 37.60 -45.29
CA CYS A 986 10.89 37.92 -43.87
C CYS A 986 12.30 38.39 -43.50
N LYS A 987 12.37 39.23 -42.47
CA LYS A 987 13.58 39.71 -41.81
C LYS A 987 13.44 39.65 -40.29
N TRP A 988 14.57 39.70 -39.59
CA TRP A 988 14.62 39.81 -38.14
C TRP A 988 15.77 40.68 -37.65
N ASP A 989 15.66 41.17 -36.42
CA ASP A 989 16.73 41.84 -35.69
C ASP A 989 16.58 41.61 -34.17
N ASP A 990 17.60 41.94 -33.36
CA ASP A 990 17.54 41.80 -31.89
C ASP A 990 16.90 43.03 -31.20
N ILE A 991 16.62 44.09 -31.97
CA ILE A 991 15.92 45.31 -31.58
C ILE A 991 14.74 45.54 -32.53
N ASP A 992 13.56 45.91 -32.00
CA ASP A 992 12.39 46.23 -32.83
C ASP A 992 12.67 47.47 -33.69
N THR A 993 12.73 47.26 -35.00
CA THR A 993 13.04 48.26 -36.02
C THR A 993 12.18 48.05 -37.25
N GLU A 994 12.14 49.04 -38.13
CA GLU A 994 11.39 48.97 -39.39
C GLU A 994 11.97 47.91 -40.34
N PHE A 995 11.11 47.25 -41.13
CA PHE A 995 11.48 46.13 -42.01
C PHE A 995 12.70 46.42 -42.92
N GLU A 996 12.79 47.62 -43.49
CA GLU A 996 13.92 47.98 -44.36
C GLU A 996 15.24 48.18 -43.59
N GLN A 997 15.18 48.42 -42.28
CA GLN A 997 16.33 48.62 -41.40
C GLN A 997 16.80 47.32 -40.72
N MET A 998 15.95 46.31 -40.60
CA MET A 998 16.33 44.98 -40.08
C MET A 998 17.45 44.36 -40.92
N HIS A 999 18.51 43.90 -40.26
CA HIS A 999 19.74 43.42 -40.90
C HIS A 999 19.67 41.96 -41.34
N ASN A 1000 19.07 41.10 -40.52
CA ASN A 1000 19.07 39.66 -40.76
C ASN A 1000 17.86 39.25 -41.60
N SER A 1001 18.05 38.30 -42.52
CA SER A 1001 17.04 37.90 -43.50
C SER A 1001 16.73 36.40 -43.40
N PHE A 1002 15.52 36.03 -43.79
CA PHE A 1002 15.13 34.63 -43.96
C PHE A 1002 15.30 34.19 -45.43
N ALA A 1003 15.70 32.93 -45.63
CA ALA A 1003 15.58 32.23 -46.90
C ALA A 1003 14.16 31.64 -47.01
N CYS A 1004 13.28 32.37 -47.71
CA CYS A 1004 11.88 32.02 -47.88
C CYS A 1004 11.60 31.26 -49.19
N THR A 1005 10.76 30.21 -49.11
CA THR A 1005 10.25 29.53 -50.29
C THR A 1005 9.16 30.36 -50.97
N THR A 1006 9.23 30.48 -52.30
CA THR A 1006 8.35 31.35 -53.09
C THR A 1006 7.48 30.61 -54.10
N SER A 1007 7.66 29.30 -54.25
CA SER A 1007 7.02 28.49 -55.30
C SER A 1007 6.78 27.01 -54.96
N GLN A 1008 7.34 26.48 -53.87
CA GLN A 1008 7.19 25.08 -53.47
C GLN A 1008 6.83 24.98 -52.00
N GLN A 1009 5.79 24.20 -51.71
CA GLN A 1009 5.24 23.97 -50.37
C GLN A 1009 5.80 22.66 -49.78
N PRO A 1010 6.26 22.63 -48.52
CA PRO A 1010 6.75 21.40 -47.91
C PRO A 1010 5.66 20.31 -47.84
N THR A 1011 5.83 19.21 -48.58
CA THR A 1011 4.83 18.12 -48.66
C THR A 1011 4.87 17.15 -47.46
N SER A 1012 5.66 17.44 -46.42
CA SER A 1012 6.01 16.49 -45.36
C SER A 1012 6.09 17.10 -43.95
N SER A 1013 5.47 18.25 -43.70
CA SER A 1013 5.38 18.84 -42.35
C SER A 1013 3.92 18.91 -41.85
N ILE A 1014 3.76 19.04 -40.54
CA ILE A 1014 2.47 19.29 -39.88
C ILE A 1014 1.84 20.65 -40.23
N TYR A 1015 2.60 21.53 -40.90
CA TYR A 1015 2.20 22.87 -41.34
C TYR A 1015 1.86 22.91 -42.83
N TYR A 1016 1.15 21.87 -43.30
CA TYR A 1016 0.79 21.70 -44.71
C TYR A 1016 0.08 22.95 -45.24
N GLY A 1017 0.75 23.69 -46.14
CA GLY A 1017 0.17 24.85 -46.81
C GLY A 1017 0.64 26.23 -46.41
N LEU A 1018 1.66 26.33 -45.55
CA LEU A 1018 2.28 27.59 -45.18
C LEU A 1018 3.67 27.69 -45.82
N TYR A 1019 4.05 28.89 -46.25
CA TYR A 1019 5.34 29.14 -46.88
C TYR A 1019 6.43 29.18 -45.81
N ASP A 1020 7.48 28.40 -45.98
CA ASP A 1020 8.57 28.29 -45.02
C ASP A 1020 9.67 29.31 -45.28
N CYS A 1021 9.98 30.08 -44.24
CA CYS A 1021 11.06 31.07 -44.19
C CYS A 1021 12.09 30.60 -43.16
N THR A 1022 13.27 30.18 -43.62
CA THR A 1022 14.33 29.63 -42.76
C THR A 1022 15.42 30.66 -42.44
N THR A 1023 15.93 30.69 -41.22
CA THR A 1023 17.09 31.50 -40.82
C THR A 1023 17.87 30.83 -39.69
N LEU A 1024 19.01 31.41 -39.34
CA LEU A 1024 19.73 31.10 -38.11
C LEU A 1024 19.57 32.29 -37.15
N LEU A 1025 19.04 32.05 -35.95
CA LEU A 1025 19.08 33.02 -34.86
C LEU A 1025 20.39 32.83 -34.10
N ASP A 1026 21.21 33.87 -34.00
CA ASP A 1026 22.48 33.87 -33.27
C ASP A 1026 22.41 34.71 -31.98
N ASN A 1027 23.58 34.91 -31.35
CA ASN A 1027 23.72 35.65 -30.09
C ASN A 1027 22.84 35.12 -28.92
N ILE A 1028 22.50 33.83 -28.94
CA ILE A 1028 21.71 33.20 -27.86
C ILE A 1028 22.58 33.15 -26.59
N GLN A 1029 22.18 33.86 -25.54
CA GLN A 1029 22.92 33.91 -24.28
C GLN A 1029 22.25 33.01 -23.23
N ALA A 1030 23.08 32.23 -22.53
CA ALA A 1030 22.66 31.30 -21.49
C ALA A 1030 22.17 32.02 -20.22
N GLY A 1031 21.25 31.40 -19.49
CA GLY A 1031 20.69 31.90 -18.23
C GLY A 1031 19.73 33.10 -18.35
N ARG A 1032 19.32 33.49 -19.57
CA ARG A 1032 18.44 34.64 -19.80
C ARG A 1032 17.48 34.45 -20.97
N ALA A 1033 16.48 35.32 -21.08
CA ALA A 1033 15.68 35.47 -22.28
C ALA A 1033 16.47 36.24 -23.36
N ASN A 1034 16.36 35.76 -24.60
CA ASN A 1034 16.89 36.38 -25.82
C ASN A 1034 15.67 36.70 -26.69
N ASN A 1035 15.49 37.98 -27.03
CA ASN A 1035 14.34 38.47 -27.78
C ASN A 1035 14.77 38.79 -29.21
N TYR A 1036 13.90 38.48 -30.16
CA TYR A 1036 14.08 38.71 -31.59
C TYR A 1036 12.78 39.31 -32.13
N TYR A 1037 12.89 40.27 -33.04
CA TYR A 1037 11.75 40.97 -33.64
C TYR A 1037 11.72 40.65 -35.12
N MET A 1038 10.58 40.17 -35.61
CA MET A 1038 10.45 39.63 -36.96
C MET A 1038 9.38 40.39 -37.74
N ARG A 1039 9.66 40.72 -39.00
CA ARG A 1039 8.68 41.36 -39.91
C ARG A 1039 8.79 40.73 -41.28
N CYS A 1040 7.65 40.57 -41.95
CA CYS A 1040 7.54 40.01 -43.28
C CYS A 1040 6.89 41.00 -44.25
N LYS A 1041 7.22 40.83 -45.53
CA LYS A 1041 6.75 41.62 -46.66
C LYS A 1041 6.28 40.69 -47.76
N ASP A 1042 5.08 40.88 -48.28
CA ASP A 1042 4.54 40.04 -49.37
C ASP A 1042 5.23 40.37 -50.73
N GLN A 1043 4.70 39.79 -51.82
CA GLN A 1043 5.17 40.09 -53.18
C GLN A 1043 4.52 41.34 -53.83
N VAL A 1044 3.52 41.95 -53.18
CA VAL A 1044 2.71 43.07 -53.73
C VAL A 1044 3.12 44.42 -53.11
N GLY A 1045 3.78 44.40 -51.96
CA GLY A 1045 4.32 45.54 -51.22
C GLY A 1045 3.84 45.69 -49.77
N ASN A 1046 2.91 44.86 -49.26
CA ASN A 1046 2.39 45.01 -47.89
C ASN A 1046 3.41 44.49 -46.86
N VAL A 1047 3.58 45.20 -45.75
CA VAL A 1047 4.59 44.94 -44.70
C VAL A 1047 3.90 44.92 -43.33
N ASN A 1048 4.32 44.06 -42.41
CA ASN A 1048 3.79 44.06 -41.04
C ASN A 1048 4.04 45.41 -40.34
N SER A 1049 2.95 46.07 -39.92
CA SER A 1049 2.97 47.30 -39.13
C SER A 1049 3.61 47.12 -37.76
N ASP A 1050 3.35 45.98 -37.15
CA ASP A 1050 3.87 45.57 -35.85
C ASP A 1050 4.86 44.42 -36.04
N SER A 1051 5.90 44.36 -35.21
CA SER A 1051 6.81 43.22 -35.21
C SER A 1051 6.14 42.00 -34.58
N TYR A 1052 6.57 40.80 -35.00
CA TYR A 1052 6.30 39.56 -34.31
C TYR A 1052 7.41 39.33 -33.27
N PRO A 1053 7.14 39.47 -31.96
CA PRO A 1053 8.15 39.29 -30.92
C PRO A 1053 8.33 37.79 -30.64
N PHE A 1054 9.54 37.29 -30.87
CA PHE A 1054 9.93 35.91 -30.64
C PHE A 1054 10.98 35.80 -29.54
N ARG A 1055 10.78 34.92 -28.57
CA ARG A 1055 11.64 34.79 -27.39
C ARG A 1055 12.21 33.37 -27.27
N LEU A 1056 13.50 33.26 -27.02
CA LEU A 1056 14.17 32.02 -26.65
C LEU A 1056 14.80 32.15 -25.27
N ILE A 1057 14.64 31.14 -24.42
CA ILE A 1057 15.19 31.14 -23.06
C ILE A 1057 16.46 30.28 -23.07
N GLY A 1058 17.63 30.91 -23.07
CA GLY A 1058 18.89 30.19 -22.98
C GLY A 1058 19.06 29.59 -21.58
N THR A 1059 19.35 28.29 -21.50
CA THR A 1059 19.47 27.56 -20.22
C THR A 1059 20.92 27.42 -19.74
N VAL A 1060 21.06 27.11 -18.46
CA VAL A 1060 22.31 26.64 -17.83
C VAL A 1060 22.34 25.11 -17.82
N PRO A 1061 23.48 24.44 -17.57
CA PRO A 1061 23.52 22.98 -17.48
C PRO A 1061 22.55 22.42 -16.43
N LEU A 1062 21.98 21.26 -16.70
CA LEU A 1062 21.25 20.45 -15.72
C LEU A 1062 22.26 19.75 -14.80
N GLU A 1063 22.00 19.73 -13.49
CA GLU A 1063 22.87 19.10 -12.50
C GLU A 1063 22.09 18.11 -11.63
N ILE A 1064 22.61 16.90 -11.47
CA ILE A 1064 22.13 15.94 -10.46
C ILE A 1064 22.80 16.28 -9.13
N THR A 1065 22.01 16.68 -8.14
CA THR A 1065 22.50 17.14 -6.82
C THR A 1065 22.62 16.03 -5.80
N SER A 1066 21.82 14.97 -5.94
CA SER A 1066 21.92 13.78 -5.09
C SER A 1066 21.41 12.52 -5.81
N VAL A 1067 22.00 11.40 -5.41
CA VAL A 1067 21.57 10.05 -5.76
C VAL A 1067 21.55 9.23 -4.47
N THR A 1068 20.40 8.63 -4.19
CA THR A 1068 20.19 7.65 -3.12
C THR A 1068 19.78 6.34 -3.80
N PRO A 1069 20.33 5.17 -3.43
CA PRO A 1069 21.39 4.96 -2.45
C PRO A 1069 22.74 5.58 -2.85
N PRO A 1070 23.58 5.97 -1.87
CA PRO A 1070 25.00 6.19 -2.09
C PRO A 1070 25.71 4.95 -2.67
N GLN A 1071 26.85 5.15 -3.34
CA GLN A 1071 27.67 4.04 -3.82
C GLN A 1071 28.15 3.16 -2.67
N GLY A 1072 28.02 1.84 -2.84
CA GLY A 1072 28.42 0.82 -1.87
C GLY A 1072 27.35 0.46 -0.83
N THR A 1073 26.14 1.04 -0.92
CA THR A 1073 25.03 0.66 -0.04
C THR A 1073 24.69 -0.82 -0.18
N ARG A 1074 24.43 -1.47 0.96
CA ARG A 1074 23.92 -2.84 1.04
C ARG A 1074 22.46 -2.80 1.46
N PHE A 1075 21.61 -3.45 0.68
CA PHE A 1075 20.20 -3.65 0.99
C PHE A 1075 19.98 -5.08 1.46
N PHE A 1076 19.19 -5.22 2.51
CA PHE A 1076 18.80 -6.52 3.06
C PHE A 1076 17.39 -6.95 2.61
N VAL A 1077 16.81 -6.21 1.66
CA VAL A 1077 15.50 -6.44 1.05
C VAL A 1077 15.63 -6.46 -0.47
N ALA A 1078 14.80 -7.25 -1.15
CA ALA A 1078 14.79 -7.39 -2.61
C ALA A 1078 14.34 -6.13 -3.38
N ASN A 1079 13.82 -5.12 -2.65
CA ASN A 1079 13.13 -3.97 -3.22
C ASN A 1079 13.83 -2.64 -2.84
N PRO A 1080 15.03 -2.34 -3.37
CA PRO A 1080 15.69 -1.05 -3.14
C PRO A 1080 15.03 0.09 -3.93
N LEU A 1081 14.93 1.26 -3.29
CA LEU A 1081 14.48 2.51 -3.91
C LEU A 1081 15.68 3.31 -4.41
N VAL A 1082 15.73 3.61 -5.71
CA VAL A 1082 16.63 4.62 -6.27
C VAL A 1082 15.88 5.95 -6.35
N LYS A 1083 16.46 6.99 -5.75
CA LYS A 1083 15.96 8.37 -5.77
C LYS A 1083 17.05 9.30 -6.27
N VAL A 1084 16.69 10.17 -7.20
CA VAL A 1084 17.58 11.15 -7.85
C VAL A 1084 16.96 12.53 -7.68
N VAL A 1085 17.78 13.55 -7.46
CA VAL A 1085 17.33 14.95 -7.41
C VAL A 1085 18.14 15.76 -8.43
N THR A 1086 17.44 16.55 -9.24
CA THR A 1086 18.00 17.44 -10.25
C THR A 1086 17.77 18.91 -9.91
N SER A 1087 18.66 19.77 -10.39
CA SER A 1087 18.59 21.22 -10.23
C SER A 1087 19.16 21.94 -11.46
N LYS A 1088 18.97 23.26 -11.54
CA LYS A 1088 19.40 24.12 -12.66
C LYS A 1088 18.70 23.71 -13.96
N GLY A 1089 19.40 23.60 -15.10
CA GLY A 1089 18.75 23.28 -16.37
C GLY A 1089 17.64 24.26 -16.79
N ALA A 1090 16.70 23.77 -17.58
CA ALA A 1090 15.39 24.37 -17.81
C ALA A 1090 14.50 24.25 -16.57
N GLN A 1091 13.62 25.23 -16.36
CA GLN A 1091 12.57 25.21 -15.31
C GLN A 1091 13.08 24.94 -13.88
N GLY A 1092 14.36 25.19 -13.57
CA GLY A 1092 14.92 25.08 -12.22
C GLY A 1092 15.25 23.66 -11.75
N GLY A 1093 15.20 22.67 -12.64
CA GLY A 1093 15.64 21.30 -12.38
C GLY A 1093 14.64 20.25 -12.84
N VAL A 1094 13.51 20.65 -13.41
CA VAL A 1094 12.48 19.73 -13.91
C VAL A 1094 13.04 18.92 -15.09
N ALA A 1095 13.12 17.61 -14.91
CA ALA A 1095 13.72 16.70 -15.88
C ALA A 1095 12.96 15.36 -15.98
N VAL A 1096 13.19 14.64 -17.07
CA VAL A 1096 12.85 13.23 -17.25
C VAL A 1096 14.12 12.41 -17.08
N CYS A 1097 14.17 11.62 -16.02
CA CYS A 1097 15.26 10.68 -15.71
C CYS A 1097 14.88 9.23 -16.02
N GLY A 1098 15.85 8.49 -16.58
CA GLY A 1098 15.80 7.06 -16.81
C GLY A 1098 17.03 6.34 -16.24
N TYR A 1099 16.93 5.02 -16.06
CA TYR A 1099 18.01 4.15 -15.60
C TYR A 1099 18.32 3.02 -16.59
N ASN A 1100 19.53 2.45 -16.49
CA ASN A 1100 19.91 1.22 -17.17
C ASN A 1100 20.91 0.44 -16.30
N PHE A 1101 20.82 -0.90 -16.28
CA PHE A 1101 21.73 -1.76 -15.50
C PHE A 1101 22.98 -2.22 -16.29
N ASN A 1102 22.90 -2.22 -17.62
CA ASN A 1102 23.87 -2.88 -18.50
C ASN A 1102 24.63 -1.92 -19.42
N ASP A 1103 24.09 -0.73 -19.66
CA ASP A 1103 24.57 0.21 -20.68
C ASP A 1103 24.56 1.66 -20.16
N PRO A 1104 25.69 2.40 -20.17
CA PRO A 1104 25.73 3.82 -19.82
C PRO A 1104 25.14 4.75 -20.90
N THR A 1105 24.71 4.26 -22.07
CA THR A 1105 24.14 5.13 -23.11
C THR A 1105 22.74 5.66 -22.72
N PRO A 1106 22.49 6.98 -22.83
CA PRO A 1106 21.19 7.57 -22.44
C PRO A 1106 19.99 7.07 -23.23
N VAL A 1107 20.19 6.64 -24.49
CA VAL A 1107 19.12 6.36 -25.46
C VAL A 1107 18.35 5.09 -25.10
N ASN A 1108 18.96 4.19 -24.31
CA ASN A 1108 18.39 2.92 -23.88
C ASN A 1108 17.95 2.95 -22.41
N ALA A 1109 17.79 4.13 -21.80
CA ALA A 1109 17.37 4.26 -20.41
C ALA A 1109 15.87 4.00 -20.24
N LEU A 1110 15.49 3.14 -19.29
CA LEU A 1110 14.11 2.94 -18.87
C LEU A 1110 13.69 4.10 -17.97
N GLU A 1111 12.59 4.77 -18.28
CA GLU A 1111 12.09 5.91 -17.52
C GLU A 1111 11.75 5.54 -16.07
N PHE A 1112 12.05 6.43 -15.11
CA PHE A 1112 11.74 6.23 -13.70
C PHE A 1112 10.21 6.26 -13.45
N SER A 1113 9.71 5.39 -12.57
CA SER A 1113 8.29 5.32 -12.17
C SER A 1113 7.71 6.65 -11.66
N LYS A 1114 8.53 7.51 -11.04
CA LYS A 1114 8.21 8.94 -10.85
C LYS A 1114 9.30 9.79 -11.48
N THR A 1115 8.92 10.68 -12.38
CA THR A 1115 9.84 11.60 -13.06
C THR A 1115 9.07 12.81 -13.59
N ASN A 1116 9.66 13.63 -14.48
CA ASN A 1116 9.09 14.91 -14.94
C ASN A 1116 8.88 15.91 -13.77
N SER A 1117 9.84 15.95 -12.85
CA SER A 1117 9.88 16.86 -11.70
C SER A 1117 11.35 17.17 -11.35
N THR A 1118 11.63 17.83 -10.23
CA THR A 1118 13.01 17.97 -9.69
C THR A 1118 13.48 16.75 -8.90
N THR A 1119 12.59 15.78 -8.64
CA THR A 1119 12.84 14.56 -7.86
C THR A 1119 12.28 13.35 -8.58
N HIS A 1120 13.11 12.32 -8.73
CA HIS A 1120 12.80 11.11 -9.50
C HIS A 1120 12.93 9.91 -8.60
N GLU A 1121 12.00 8.98 -8.67
CA GLU A 1121 11.98 7.77 -7.85
C GLU A 1121 11.70 6.54 -8.71
N GLN A 1122 12.58 5.53 -8.58
CA GLN A 1122 12.41 4.21 -9.15
C GLN A 1122 12.50 3.18 -8.02
N GLN A 1123 11.37 2.55 -7.72
CA GLN A 1123 11.33 1.38 -6.86
C GLN A 1123 11.72 0.16 -7.70
N PHE A 1124 12.77 -0.56 -7.32
CA PHE A 1124 13.02 -1.89 -7.89
C PHE A 1124 12.22 -2.94 -7.11
N GLU A 1125 11.81 -3.99 -7.80
CA GLU A 1125 11.04 -5.10 -7.23
C GLU A 1125 11.73 -6.43 -7.55
N ALA A 1126 11.75 -7.33 -6.57
CA ALA A 1126 12.24 -8.70 -6.70
C ALA A 1126 13.67 -8.82 -7.27
N LEU A 1127 14.58 -7.89 -6.93
CA LEU A 1127 16.00 -8.03 -7.28
C LEU A 1127 16.58 -9.26 -6.58
N VAL A 1128 17.15 -10.17 -7.36
CA VAL A 1128 17.88 -11.33 -6.84
C VAL A 1128 19.15 -10.88 -6.09
N PRO A 1129 19.64 -11.64 -5.09
CA PRO A 1129 20.86 -11.30 -4.39
C PRO A 1129 22.06 -11.14 -5.33
N GLY A 1130 22.82 -10.05 -5.18
CA GLY A 1130 23.93 -9.71 -6.08
C GLY A 1130 24.32 -8.23 -6.05
N ASP A 1131 25.34 -7.89 -6.83
CA ASP A 1131 25.84 -6.53 -7.01
C ASP A 1131 25.22 -5.88 -8.27
N TYR A 1132 24.61 -4.70 -8.08
CA TYR A 1132 23.96 -3.93 -9.13
C TYR A 1132 24.71 -2.61 -9.37
N THR A 1133 24.90 -2.27 -10.65
CA THR A 1133 25.29 -0.92 -11.09
C THR A 1133 24.13 -0.34 -11.86
N THR A 1134 23.67 0.84 -11.45
CA THR A 1134 22.56 1.55 -12.10
C THR A 1134 23.10 2.84 -12.71
N TYR A 1135 23.20 2.89 -14.03
CA TYR A 1135 23.49 4.10 -14.79
C TYR A 1135 22.21 4.94 -14.87
N ILE A 1136 22.33 6.24 -14.65
CA ILE A 1136 21.21 7.18 -14.55
C ILE A 1136 21.46 8.31 -15.54
N SER A 1137 20.47 8.62 -16.36
CA SER A 1137 20.52 9.72 -17.33
C SER A 1137 19.25 10.57 -17.23
N CYS A 1138 19.42 11.88 -17.13
CA CYS A 1138 18.36 12.86 -16.94
C CYS A 1138 18.41 13.92 -18.03
N PHE A 1139 17.25 14.21 -18.63
CA PHE A 1139 17.08 15.21 -19.67
C PHE A 1139 16.03 16.24 -19.25
N ASP A 1140 16.33 17.53 -19.34
CA ASP A 1140 15.31 18.58 -19.18
C ASP A 1140 14.59 18.90 -20.51
N VAL A 1141 13.58 19.77 -20.44
CA VAL A 1141 12.79 20.19 -21.62
C VAL A 1141 13.60 21.00 -22.66
N ALA A 1142 14.80 21.46 -22.33
CA ALA A 1142 15.73 22.05 -23.30
C ALA A 1142 16.63 21.00 -23.96
N GLY A 1143 16.68 19.77 -23.44
CA GLY A 1143 17.60 18.73 -23.86
C GLY A 1143 18.99 18.80 -23.19
N ASN A 1144 19.13 19.51 -22.07
CA ASN A 1144 20.35 19.39 -21.25
C ASN A 1144 20.40 18.00 -20.62
N LEU A 1145 21.51 17.29 -20.83
CA LEU A 1145 21.76 15.97 -20.29
C LEU A 1145 22.63 16.04 -19.03
N ALA A 1146 22.15 15.44 -17.94
CA ALA A 1146 22.96 15.12 -16.76
C ALA A 1146 23.03 13.59 -16.58
N GLN A 1147 24.22 13.04 -16.32
CA GLN A 1147 24.42 11.61 -16.11
C GLN A 1147 25.17 11.31 -14.82
N THR A 1148 24.90 10.15 -14.22
CA THR A 1148 25.57 9.65 -13.04
C THR A 1148 25.38 8.12 -12.93
N ASN A 1149 25.95 7.49 -11.91
CA ASN A 1149 25.64 6.11 -11.56
C ASN A 1149 25.66 5.89 -10.04
N THR A 1150 24.96 4.83 -9.61
CA THR A 1150 25.12 4.28 -8.26
C THR A 1150 25.34 2.77 -8.31
N THR A 1151 26.01 2.25 -7.30
CA THR A 1151 26.32 0.83 -7.16
C THR A 1151 25.84 0.36 -5.80
N PHE A 1152 25.03 -0.69 -5.76
CA PHE A 1152 24.51 -1.24 -4.51
C PHE A 1152 24.47 -2.76 -4.57
N ASN A 1153 24.55 -3.38 -3.39
CA ASN A 1153 24.51 -4.82 -3.21
C ASN A 1153 23.19 -5.22 -2.55
N VAL A 1154 22.59 -6.31 -2.98
CA VAL A 1154 21.37 -6.89 -2.39
C VAL A 1154 21.75 -8.24 -1.76
N ASN A 1155 21.59 -8.36 -0.43
CA ASN A 1155 21.81 -9.57 0.34
C ASN A 1155 20.58 -9.84 1.22
N ILE A 1156 19.66 -10.67 0.75
CA ILE A 1156 18.39 -10.91 1.45
C ILE A 1156 18.61 -11.82 2.66
N ASP A 1157 18.27 -11.33 3.85
CA ASP A 1157 18.13 -12.14 5.06
C ASP A 1157 16.80 -11.82 5.75
N THR A 1158 16.02 -12.86 6.03
CA THR A 1158 14.63 -12.76 6.48
C THR A 1158 14.30 -13.76 7.59
N LEU A 1159 15.31 -14.38 8.20
CA LEU A 1159 15.14 -15.39 9.24
C LEU A 1159 15.72 -14.86 10.56
N GLY A 1160 15.02 -15.08 11.66
CA GLY A 1160 15.52 -14.73 12.98
C GLY A 1160 16.51 -15.78 13.52
N PRO A 1161 17.34 -15.41 14.50
CA PRO A 1161 18.46 -16.23 14.97
C PRO A 1161 17.99 -17.50 15.68
N HIS A 1162 18.21 -18.65 15.04
CA HIS A 1162 17.83 -19.94 15.62
C HIS A 1162 18.83 -20.48 16.63
N LEU A 1163 18.29 -21.11 17.69
CA LEU A 1163 19.08 -21.73 18.75
C LEU A 1163 19.73 -23.01 18.23
N SER A 1164 21.07 -23.01 18.20
CA SER A 1164 21.90 -24.16 17.82
C SER A 1164 22.19 -25.09 19.00
N GLN A 1165 22.32 -24.55 20.22
CA GLN A 1165 22.56 -25.33 21.43
C GLN A 1165 21.98 -24.64 22.67
N ILE A 1166 21.51 -25.44 23.63
CA ILE A 1166 21.02 -25.01 24.94
C ILE A 1166 21.57 -25.99 25.99
N TYR A 1167 22.17 -25.49 27.07
CA TYR A 1167 22.63 -26.33 28.18
C TYR A 1167 22.74 -25.54 29.49
N THR A 1168 22.87 -26.25 30.60
CA THR A 1168 23.12 -25.66 31.93
C THR A 1168 24.50 -26.05 32.45
N GLU A 1169 25.15 -25.12 33.14
CA GLU A 1169 26.39 -25.39 33.86
C GLU A 1169 26.37 -24.64 35.21
N GLY A 1170 26.36 -25.39 36.31
CA GLY A 1170 26.23 -24.84 37.66
C GLY A 1170 24.91 -24.08 37.85
N THR A 1171 25.00 -22.76 38.05
CA THR A 1171 23.86 -21.85 38.24
C THR A 1171 23.59 -20.97 37.01
N LEU A 1172 24.10 -21.36 35.83
CA LEU A 1172 23.95 -20.59 34.59
C LEU A 1172 23.26 -21.43 33.50
N LEU A 1173 22.40 -20.75 32.74
CA LEU A 1173 21.81 -21.22 31.48
C LEU A 1173 22.64 -20.63 30.33
N TYR A 1174 23.09 -21.51 29.43
CA TYR A 1174 23.83 -21.18 28.22
C TYR A 1174 22.95 -21.42 26.99
N ILE A 1175 22.97 -20.45 26.08
CA ILE A 1175 22.22 -20.42 24.83
C ILE A 1175 23.23 -20.06 23.72
N ILE A 1176 23.27 -20.87 22.66
CA ILE A 1176 24.11 -20.60 21.49
C ILE A 1176 23.23 -20.49 20.25
N THR A 1177 23.28 -19.37 19.55
CA THR A 1177 22.59 -19.12 18.28
C THR A 1177 23.48 -19.51 17.09
N HIS A 1178 22.86 -19.83 15.95
CA HIS A 1178 23.60 -20.23 14.75
C HIS A 1178 24.39 -19.08 14.10
N GLU A 1179 24.05 -17.83 14.44
CA GLU A 1179 24.59 -16.58 13.95
C GLU A 1179 24.74 -15.56 15.09
N ASP A 1180 25.39 -14.43 14.83
CA ASP A 1180 25.63 -13.42 15.86
C ASP A 1180 24.34 -12.65 16.19
N SER A 1181 23.95 -12.70 17.46
CA SER A 1181 22.70 -12.12 17.94
C SER A 1181 22.86 -11.36 19.26
N THR A 1182 21.78 -10.77 19.75
CA THR A 1182 21.60 -10.34 21.13
C THR A 1182 20.35 -11.03 21.65
N CYS A 1183 20.41 -11.69 22.81
CA CYS A 1183 19.24 -12.31 23.44
C CYS A 1183 18.79 -11.57 24.70
N GLU A 1184 17.47 -11.48 24.88
CA GLU A 1184 16.79 -11.10 26.12
C GLU A 1184 15.96 -12.27 26.64
N TYR A 1185 15.61 -12.27 27.93
CA TYR A 1185 14.73 -13.25 28.54
C TYR A 1185 13.69 -12.66 29.49
N SER A 1186 12.65 -13.44 29.77
CA SER A 1186 11.64 -13.17 30.80
C SER A 1186 11.18 -14.49 31.45
N SER A 1187 10.92 -14.47 32.75
CA SER A 1187 10.32 -15.60 33.49
C SER A 1187 8.80 -15.47 33.65
N THR A 1188 8.20 -14.33 33.32
CA THR A 1188 6.77 -14.04 33.58
C THR A 1188 5.88 -14.27 32.36
N GLY A 1189 6.41 -14.22 31.14
CA GLY A 1189 5.66 -14.38 29.90
C GLY A 1189 6.45 -13.98 28.65
N ALA A 1190 5.87 -14.26 27.48
CA ALA A 1190 6.42 -13.80 26.20
C ALA A 1190 6.42 -12.27 26.11
N PHE A 1191 7.42 -11.72 25.42
CA PHE A 1191 7.68 -10.28 25.35
C PHE A 1191 8.35 -9.92 24.02
N ALA A 1192 8.11 -8.70 23.54
CA ALA A 1192 8.82 -8.14 22.40
C ALA A 1192 10.23 -7.68 22.81
N PHE A 1193 11.21 -7.84 21.92
CA PHE A 1193 12.60 -7.45 22.15
C PHE A 1193 12.72 -5.97 22.60
N GLY A 1194 13.60 -5.69 23.56
CA GLY A 1194 13.71 -4.40 24.25
C GLY A 1194 12.79 -4.28 25.49
N ARG A 1195 12.12 -5.36 25.90
CA ARG A 1195 11.28 -5.42 27.13
C ARG A 1195 11.68 -6.55 28.09
N GLY A 1196 12.66 -7.37 27.74
CA GLY A 1196 13.17 -8.45 28.60
C GLY A 1196 14.37 -8.02 29.44
N VAL A 1197 14.90 -8.97 30.20
CA VAL A 1197 16.19 -8.86 30.88
C VAL A 1197 17.26 -9.32 29.90
N ARG A 1198 18.29 -8.50 29.68
CA ARG A 1198 19.33 -8.78 28.69
C ARG A 1198 20.26 -9.90 29.16
N MET A 1199 20.54 -10.86 28.28
CA MET A 1199 21.55 -11.91 28.51
C MET A 1199 22.96 -11.34 28.27
N THR A 1200 24.00 -12.08 28.65
CA THR A 1200 25.37 -11.75 28.23
C THR A 1200 25.55 -11.98 26.73
N GLY A 1201 26.56 -11.35 26.12
CA GLY A 1201 26.80 -11.41 24.68
C GLY A 1201 25.89 -10.46 23.89
N GLU A 1202 26.49 -9.44 23.27
CA GLU A 1202 25.83 -8.50 22.37
C GLU A 1202 26.47 -8.65 20.99
N ASN A 1203 25.65 -9.00 20.00
CA ASN A 1203 26.08 -9.39 18.65
C ASN A 1203 27.17 -10.48 18.67
N THR A 1204 26.87 -11.55 19.39
CA THR A 1204 27.70 -12.76 19.51
C THR A 1204 26.83 -14.01 19.39
N LYS A 1205 27.41 -15.16 19.07
CA LYS A 1205 26.68 -16.45 19.05
C LYS A 1205 26.36 -17.01 20.43
N GLU A 1206 27.13 -16.64 21.45
CA GLU A 1206 27.02 -17.22 22.80
C GLU A 1206 26.38 -16.24 23.77
N HIS A 1207 25.39 -16.73 24.53
CA HIS A 1207 24.60 -15.96 25.49
C HIS A 1207 24.43 -16.74 26.80
N THR A 1208 24.56 -16.06 27.93
CA THR A 1208 24.37 -16.67 29.27
C THR A 1208 23.48 -15.85 30.19
N THR A 1209 22.77 -16.54 31.08
CA THR A 1209 22.00 -15.92 32.17
C THR A 1209 21.97 -16.80 33.42
N THR A 1210 21.55 -16.26 34.56
CA THR A 1210 21.41 -16.98 35.83
C THR A 1210 20.19 -17.89 35.85
N LEU A 1211 20.36 -19.12 36.34
CA LEU A 1211 19.29 -20.10 36.50
C LEU A 1211 18.50 -19.87 37.80
N ASP A 1212 17.48 -19.02 37.71
CA ASP A 1212 16.58 -18.60 38.78
C ASP A 1212 15.13 -19.11 38.63
N ASN A 1213 14.76 -19.70 37.48
CA ASN A 1213 13.40 -20.17 37.15
C ASN A 1213 13.43 -21.47 36.32
N ASN A 1214 12.31 -22.19 36.24
CA ASN A 1214 12.17 -23.42 35.45
C ASN A 1214 11.70 -23.17 33.99
N VAL A 1215 11.28 -21.94 33.68
CA VAL A 1215 10.77 -21.56 32.35
C VAL A 1215 11.30 -20.19 31.99
N TYR A 1216 11.92 -20.11 30.81
CA TYR A 1216 12.41 -18.88 30.21
C TYR A 1216 11.70 -18.65 28.88
N TYR A 1217 11.06 -17.50 28.74
CA TYR A 1217 10.76 -16.94 27.43
C TYR A 1217 12.02 -16.21 26.99
N LEU A 1218 12.53 -16.50 25.79
CA LEU A 1218 13.66 -15.83 25.17
C LEU A 1218 13.17 -15.08 23.95
N THR A 1219 13.77 -13.93 23.66
CA THR A 1219 13.68 -13.30 22.34
C THR A 1219 15.08 -12.87 21.94
N CYS A 1220 15.56 -13.38 20.81
CA CYS A 1220 16.87 -13.09 20.26
C CYS A 1220 16.72 -12.30 18.96
N ARG A 1221 17.53 -11.26 18.81
CA ARG A 1221 17.59 -10.40 17.62
C ARG A 1221 18.96 -10.50 16.98
N ASP A 1222 19.01 -10.75 15.67
CA ASP A 1222 20.25 -10.76 14.89
C ASP A 1222 20.77 -9.32 14.63
N ALA A 1223 21.85 -9.20 13.86
CA ALA A 1223 22.35 -7.91 13.38
C ALA A 1223 21.43 -7.21 12.35
N PHE A 1224 20.43 -7.91 11.81
CA PHE A 1224 19.51 -7.44 10.75
C PHE A 1224 18.13 -7.03 11.28
N GLN A 1225 17.92 -7.14 12.60
CA GLN A 1225 16.66 -6.87 13.33
C GLN A 1225 15.55 -7.93 13.14
N ASN A 1226 15.87 -9.12 12.65
CA ASN A 1226 14.96 -10.25 12.68
C ASN A 1226 14.88 -10.80 14.11
N ASP A 1227 13.67 -10.85 14.67
CA ASP A 1227 13.41 -11.42 15.99
C ASP A 1227 13.04 -12.90 15.89
N ALA A 1228 13.62 -13.72 16.76
CA ALA A 1228 13.18 -15.08 17.02
C ALA A 1228 12.90 -15.29 18.52
N SER A 1229 11.67 -15.72 18.83
CA SER A 1229 11.23 -15.98 20.20
C SER A 1229 11.15 -17.47 20.51
N TYR A 1230 11.64 -17.84 21.68
CA TYR A 1230 11.74 -19.21 22.17
C TYR A 1230 11.10 -19.36 23.54
N ARG A 1231 10.67 -20.57 23.87
CA ARG A 1231 10.26 -20.94 25.23
C ARG A 1231 11.10 -22.13 25.68
N VAL A 1232 12.07 -21.85 26.54
CA VAL A 1232 13.02 -22.81 27.08
C VAL A 1232 12.51 -23.31 28.43
N PHE A 1233 12.48 -24.63 28.59
CA PHE A 1233 12.17 -25.31 29.84
C PHE A 1233 13.47 -25.93 30.36
N VAL A 1234 13.73 -25.81 31.66
CA VAL A 1234 14.98 -26.29 32.30
C VAL A 1234 14.69 -27.30 33.39
#